data_AF-A0A1V5TYP3-F1
#
_entry.id   AF-A0A1V5TYP3-F1
#
_cell.length_a   1.000
_cell.length_b   1.000
_cell.length_c   1.000
_cell.angle_alpha   90.00
_cell.angle_beta   90.00
_cell.angle_gamma   90.00
#
_symmetry.space_group_name_H-M   'P 1'
#
loop_
_entity.id
_entity.type
_entity.pdbx_description
1 polymer ?
#
loop_
_entity_poly.entity_id
_entity_poly.type
_entity_poly.pdbx_seq_one_letter_code
_entity_poly.pdbx_strand_id
1 'polypeptide(L)'
;MESTTGLDFQLQEMAARIRELRSVMGLSVAEMALRTGVSEAEYVACEFGAHDLSFAFIYRCAMAFNVNVTDIIEGTSPTLRGYTVTRAGEGARIEQAHGMVYYNLAAPFRNRISEPLLVDCAYSEQAERRDIELTTHEGQECDLVISGTLKLRVGAHTEILHPGDCAYYDSSIPHGMIAAGGENCRFYAIVLNPTAYRAAEGSAELKNPGPAPEPEAERERVWTKFVRPETDEQGALRAISFTNEETFNFAFDVADALAAKNPDKLAMLHIAKDGAERRFTFADIRRASNQCANYFKSLGIKKGDRVMLVLKRHHQFWPALLGLHKLGAVAIPATYLLQGHDYAYRFGKAGVAALLCTADGDAAHNAELGMAEYPAAVTKILVGGRREGWHDFDGEYPLFSGRFPRGADAPCGSELMLMFFTSGTTGQPKLAAHSYKYPLGHFLTAKYWQCADPEGLHLTVSDTGWAKAMWGKLYGQWLCEAAVFVYDFDRFEPSDILPMFARHNITSFCAPPTMYRMLAKEDLSQYDLSGVRHASIAGEALNPEVFRQIEKATGMQLMEGFGQSETTLVIGNLTGGAHKVGSMGKPVPLYDVDLVDPEGNPVETGSNGEIVIRIGEGEPCGLFAEYYNDGEATREAKRDGLYHTGDLAWRDEDGYYWYVGRMDDVIKSSGYRIGPFEIENVLMELAYVLECGVSAAPDEVRGQVIKASIVLTAGTQATDELKREIQDYVKSRTAPYKYPRIVVFRESLPKTTSGKIIRRLL
;
A
#
# COMPACT_ATOMS: atom_id res chain seq x y z
N MET A 1 -32.94 32.54 33.66
CA MET A 1 -32.05 32.58 32.48
C MET A 1 -31.44 31.20 32.38
N GLU A 2 -32.10 30.33 31.62
CA GLU A 2 -31.61 28.97 31.37
C GLU A 2 -30.35 29.05 30.50
N SER A 3 -29.34 28.25 30.84
CA SER A 3 -28.07 28.19 30.13
C SER A 3 -28.23 27.44 28.82
N THR A 4 -28.15 28.15 27.70
CA THR A 4 -28.09 27.60 26.35
C THR A 4 -26.93 26.60 26.24
N THR A 5 -27.20 25.37 25.79
CA THR A 5 -26.17 24.34 25.62
C THR A 5 -25.35 24.60 24.35
N GLY A 6 -24.13 24.09 24.26
CA GLY A 6 -23.26 24.28 23.08
C GLY A 6 -23.84 23.74 21.77
N LEU A 7 -24.79 22.80 21.84
CA LEU A 7 -25.49 22.22 20.69
C LEU A 7 -26.54 23.18 20.10
N ASP A 8 -27.28 23.89 20.96
CA ASP A 8 -28.28 24.87 20.54
C ASP A 8 -27.65 26.04 19.77
N PHE A 9 -26.42 26.42 20.14
CA PHE A 9 -25.65 27.45 19.45
C PHE A 9 -25.25 27.03 18.03
N GLN A 10 -24.80 25.79 17.85
CA GLN A 10 -24.43 25.25 16.53
C GLN A 10 -25.64 25.12 15.60
N LEU A 11 -26.78 24.67 16.12
CA LEU A 11 -28.03 24.59 15.36
C LEU A 11 -28.48 25.97 14.88
N GLN A 12 -28.40 26.99 15.74
CA GLN A 12 -28.72 28.38 15.40
C GLN A 12 -27.78 28.94 14.31
N GLU A 13 -26.48 28.65 14.37
CA GLU A 13 -25.53 29.06 13.33
C GLU A 13 -25.82 28.39 11.97
N MET A 14 -26.11 27.09 11.97
CA MET A 14 -26.45 26.37 10.74
C MET A 14 -27.75 26.88 10.12
N ALA A 15 -28.78 27.11 10.95
CA ALA A 15 -30.04 27.71 10.52
C ALA A 15 -29.84 29.13 9.93
N ALA A 16 -28.96 29.93 10.55
CA ALA A 16 -28.59 31.25 10.03
C ALA A 16 -27.88 31.18 8.67
N ARG A 17 -26.96 30.21 8.47
CA ARG A 17 -26.29 30.00 7.17
C ARG A 17 -27.25 29.57 6.07
N ILE A 18 -28.19 28.67 6.37
CA ILE A 18 -29.23 28.25 5.41
C ILE A 18 -30.09 29.45 4.99
N ARG A 19 -30.46 30.31 5.94
CA ARG A 19 -31.20 31.55 5.70
C ARG A 19 -30.45 32.55 4.86
N GLU A 20 -29.17 32.76 5.17
CA GLU A 20 -28.30 33.67 4.43
C GLU A 20 -28.10 33.19 2.99
N LEU A 21 -27.77 31.91 2.79
CA LEU A 21 -27.61 31.31 1.47
C LEU A 21 -28.90 31.37 0.65
N ARG A 22 -30.06 31.07 1.26
CA ARG A 22 -31.36 31.22 0.60
C ARG A 22 -31.57 32.67 0.13
N SER A 23 -31.27 33.65 0.98
CA SER A 23 -31.38 35.07 0.66
C SER A 23 -30.43 35.48 -0.46
N VAL A 24 -29.17 35.06 -0.41
CA VAL A 24 -28.15 35.35 -1.43
C VAL A 24 -28.54 34.76 -2.79
N MET A 25 -29.10 33.57 -2.79
CA MET A 25 -29.54 32.88 -4.01
C MET A 25 -30.90 33.37 -4.53
N GLY A 26 -31.58 34.26 -3.80
CA GLY A 26 -32.89 34.79 -4.18
C GLY A 26 -34.01 33.75 -4.20
N LEU A 27 -33.87 32.64 -3.45
CA LEU A 27 -34.84 31.55 -3.43
C LEU A 27 -35.96 31.84 -2.43
N SER A 28 -37.21 31.62 -2.85
CA SER A 28 -38.36 31.75 -1.94
C SER A 28 -38.42 30.59 -0.93
N VAL A 29 -39.10 30.82 0.20
CA VAL A 29 -39.40 29.79 1.20
C VAL A 29 -40.15 28.61 0.56
N ALA A 30 -41.12 28.90 -0.31
CA ALA A 30 -41.90 27.89 -1.02
C ALA A 30 -41.03 27.01 -1.94
N GLU A 31 -40.08 27.61 -2.66
CA GLU A 31 -39.14 26.86 -3.50
C GLU A 31 -38.20 25.99 -2.68
N MET A 32 -37.72 26.50 -1.55
CA MET A 32 -36.83 25.74 -0.69
C MET A 32 -37.55 24.61 0.03
N ALA A 33 -38.78 24.80 0.48
CA ALA A 33 -39.62 23.75 1.04
C ALA A 33 -39.80 22.60 0.04
N LEU A 34 -40.11 22.94 -1.23
CA LEU A 34 -40.22 21.96 -2.31
C LEU A 34 -38.90 21.20 -2.55
N ARG A 35 -37.77 21.92 -2.63
CA ARG A 35 -36.44 21.32 -2.90
C ARG A 35 -35.91 20.48 -1.74
N THR A 36 -36.29 20.81 -0.51
CA THR A 36 -35.88 20.10 0.71
C THR A 36 -36.87 19.02 1.14
N GLY A 37 -37.99 18.87 0.42
CA GLY A 37 -38.97 17.83 0.64
C GLY A 37 -39.72 17.95 1.97
N VAL A 38 -39.84 19.16 2.51
CA VAL A 38 -40.58 19.48 3.76
C VAL A 38 -41.69 20.49 3.48
N SER A 39 -42.61 20.69 4.43
CA SER A 39 -43.65 21.73 4.29
C SER A 39 -43.07 23.16 4.42
N GLU A 40 -43.75 24.19 3.89
CA GLU A 40 -43.29 25.59 4.05
C GLU A 40 -43.16 26.01 5.51
N ALA A 41 -44.10 25.59 6.36
CA ALA A 41 -44.05 25.86 7.79
C ALA A 41 -42.84 25.19 8.47
N GLU A 42 -42.51 23.97 8.05
CA GLU A 42 -41.37 23.21 8.57
C GLU A 42 -40.03 23.76 8.08
N TYR A 43 -39.95 24.17 6.81
CA TYR A 43 -38.78 24.85 6.28
C TYR A 43 -38.49 26.15 7.04
N VAL A 44 -39.52 26.96 7.30
CA VAL A 44 -39.40 28.17 8.12
C VAL A 44 -38.92 27.82 9.52
N ALA A 45 -39.49 26.81 10.18
CA ALA A 45 -39.05 26.40 11.51
C ALA A 45 -37.57 25.98 11.56
N CYS A 46 -37.09 25.23 10.55
CA CYS A 46 -35.68 24.88 10.40
C CYS A 46 -34.79 26.11 10.16
N GLU A 47 -35.24 27.05 9.31
CA GLU A 47 -34.49 28.28 8.99
C GLU A 47 -34.34 29.21 10.21
N PHE A 48 -35.29 29.16 11.16
CA PHE A 48 -35.22 29.88 12.43
C PHE A 48 -34.52 29.10 13.56
N GLY A 49 -34.03 27.89 13.29
CA GLY A 49 -33.40 27.03 14.30
C GLY A 49 -34.38 26.60 15.39
N ALA A 50 -35.67 26.53 15.07
CA ALA A 50 -36.75 26.08 15.95
C ALA A 50 -37.07 24.58 15.78
N HIS A 51 -36.45 23.93 14.80
CA HIS A 51 -36.55 22.50 14.51
C HIS A 51 -35.15 21.91 14.25
N ASP A 52 -34.99 20.63 14.54
CA ASP A 52 -33.75 19.89 14.26
C ASP A 52 -33.46 19.84 12.74
N LEU A 53 -32.21 20.14 12.39
CA LEU A 53 -31.73 20.10 11.02
C LEU A 53 -31.22 18.69 10.70
N SER A 54 -32.12 17.83 10.22
CA SER A 54 -31.70 16.48 9.78
C SER A 54 -30.63 16.57 8.68
N PHE A 55 -29.72 15.60 8.64
CA PHE A 55 -28.68 15.56 7.59
C PHE A 55 -29.28 15.56 6.18
N ALA A 56 -30.42 14.89 5.97
CA ALA A 56 -31.13 14.91 4.69
C ALA A 56 -31.66 16.30 4.32
N PHE A 57 -32.13 17.08 5.29
CA PHE A 57 -32.54 18.46 5.09
C PHE A 57 -31.34 19.34 4.73
N ILE A 58 -30.25 19.25 5.50
CA ILE A 58 -29.01 20.01 5.25
C ILE A 58 -28.41 19.66 3.88
N TYR A 59 -28.38 18.38 3.53
CA TYR A 59 -27.90 17.90 2.24
C TYR A 59 -28.71 18.48 1.07
N ARG A 60 -30.05 18.47 1.19
CA ARG A 60 -30.92 19.06 0.16
C ARG A 60 -30.82 20.58 0.10
N CYS A 61 -30.57 21.26 1.22
CA CYS A 61 -30.20 22.68 1.23
C CYS A 61 -28.89 22.90 0.49
N ALA A 62 -27.85 22.09 0.74
CA ALA A 62 -26.54 22.20 0.09
C ALA A 62 -26.65 22.03 -1.43
N MET A 63 -27.42 21.04 -1.89
CA MET A 63 -27.74 20.86 -3.31
C MET A 63 -28.50 22.05 -3.89
N ALA A 64 -29.50 22.58 -3.17
CA ALA A 64 -30.28 23.72 -3.63
C ALA A 64 -29.46 25.01 -3.76
N PHE A 65 -28.41 25.16 -2.93
CA PHE A 65 -27.49 26.30 -2.95
C PHE A 65 -26.23 26.06 -3.80
N ASN A 66 -26.04 24.83 -4.30
CA ASN A 66 -24.82 24.40 -4.99
C ASN A 66 -23.54 24.64 -4.17
N VAL A 67 -23.59 24.30 -2.88
CA VAL A 67 -22.46 24.36 -1.93
C VAL A 67 -22.21 22.98 -1.34
N ASN A 68 -21.05 22.76 -0.70
CA ASN A 68 -20.82 21.52 0.03
C ASN A 68 -21.65 21.49 1.32
N VAL A 69 -22.02 20.29 1.75
CA VAL A 69 -22.76 20.06 3.00
C VAL A 69 -21.98 20.59 4.20
N THR A 70 -20.66 20.43 4.18
CA THR A 70 -19.73 20.99 5.18
C THR A 70 -19.74 22.51 5.21
N ASP A 71 -20.09 23.21 4.12
CA ASP A 71 -20.20 24.67 4.10
C ASP A 71 -21.39 25.14 4.95
N ILE A 72 -22.47 24.34 4.99
CA ILE A 72 -23.64 24.62 5.84
C ILE A 72 -23.37 24.22 7.30
N ILE A 73 -22.75 23.05 7.51
CA ILE A 73 -22.49 22.50 8.85
C ILE A 73 -21.37 23.28 9.58
N GLU A 74 -20.25 23.50 8.90
CA GLU A 74 -18.99 23.98 9.49
C GLU A 74 -18.65 25.42 9.08
N GLY A 75 -19.24 25.93 8.00
CA GLY A 75 -19.00 27.31 7.53
C GLY A 75 -17.70 27.51 6.74
N THR A 76 -17.04 26.44 6.29
CA THR A 76 -15.74 26.55 5.57
C THR A 76 -15.62 25.60 4.37
N SER A 77 -15.25 26.16 3.20
CA SER A 77 -14.90 25.42 1.97
C SER A 77 -13.43 25.64 1.59
N PRO A 78 -12.73 24.67 0.96
CA PRO A 78 -11.42 24.92 0.36
C PRO A 78 -11.58 25.75 -0.92
N THR A 79 -11.22 27.03 -0.86
CA THR A 79 -11.32 27.99 -1.96
C THR A 79 -10.00 28.15 -2.71
N LEU A 80 -10.07 28.55 -3.99
CA LEU A 80 -8.96 29.23 -4.69
C LEU A 80 -8.51 30.41 -3.82
N ARG A 81 -7.36 30.28 -3.14
CA ARG A 81 -6.88 31.30 -2.20
C ARG A 81 -6.46 32.62 -2.88
N GLY A 82 -6.26 32.61 -4.19
CA GLY A 82 -6.02 33.81 -4.99
C GLY A 82 -5.56 33.51 -6.42
N TYR A 83 -5.79 34.46 -7.32
CA TYR A 83 -5.15 34.56 -8.63
C TYR A 83 -4.84 36.05 -8.86
N THR A 84 -3.82 36.35 -9.67
CA THR A 84 -3.52 37.74 -10.06
C THR A 84 -3.49 37.82 -11.58
N VAL A 85 -4.01 38.92 -12.11
CA VAL A 85 -3.87 39.26 -13.52
C VAL A 85 -3.19 40.62 -13.56
N THR A 86 -1.92 40.64 -13.93
CA THR A 86 -1.17 41.88 -14.11
C THR A 86 -1.27 42.27 -15.58
N ARG A 87 -1.92 43.38 -15.89
CA ARG A 87 -2.02 43.85 -17.28
C ARG A 87 -0.69 44.48 -17.71
N ALA A 88 -0.51 44.60 -19.02
CA ALA A 88 0.70 45.20 -19.58
C ALA A 88 0.91 46.61 -19.01
N GLY A 89 2.11 46.86 -18.47
CA GLY A 89 2.47 48.14 -17.82
C GLY A 89 2.10 48.26 -16.34
N GLU A 90 1.38 47.30 -15.76
CA GLU A 90 0.95 47.33 -14.35
C GLU A 90 1.85 46.50 -13.41
N GLY A 91 2.94 45.93 -13.91
CA GLY A 91 3.90 45.19 -13.09
C GLY A 91 4.54 46.10 -12.02
N ALA A 92 4.71 45.56 -10.80
CA ALA A 92 5.31 46.34 -9.71
C ALA A 92 6.79 46.60 -10.01
N ARG A 93 7.14 47.86 -10.23
CA ARG A 93 8.52 48.27 -10.54
C ARG A 93 9.43 48.04 -9.33
N ILE A 94 10.56 47.39 -9.57
CA ILE A 94 11.64 47.18 -8.61
C ILE A 94 12.83 48.05 -9.07
N GLU A 95 13.32 48.95 -8.19
CA GLU A 95 14.45 49.85 -8.47
C GLU A 95 15.83 49.18 -8.23
N GLN A 96 16.88 49.77 -8.82
CA GLN A 96 17.82 49.11 -9.75
C GLN A 96 19.18 48.65 -9.20
N ALA A 97 19.73 47.61 -9.84
CA ALA A 97 21.17 47.39 -10.07
C ALA A 97 21.43 47.17 -11.58
N HIS A 98 22.63 47.51 -12.08
CA HIS A 98 23.18 47.16 -13.41
C HIS A 98 22.43 47.60 -14.69
N GLY A 99 21.62 48.67 -14.65
CA GLY A 99 21.01 49.22 -15.87
C GLY A 99 19.79 48.45 -16.38
N MET A 100 19.25 47.53 -15.58
CA MET A 100 18.01 46.78 -15.85
C MET A 100 16.86 47.21 -14.95
N VAL A 101 15.71 47.56 -15.51
CA VAL A 101 14.51 47.84 -14.71
C VAL A 101 13.64 46.58 -14.66
N TYR A 102 13.38 46.07 -13.46
CA TYR A 102 12.59 44.86 -13.25
C TYR A 102 11.14 45.24 -12.88
N TYR A 103 10.18 44.51 -13.41
CA TYR A 103 8.76 44.62 -13.08
C TYR A 103 8.23 43.26 -12.64
N ASN A 104 7.85 43.15 -11.37
CA ASN A 104 7.31 41.92 -10.82
C ASN A 104 5.84 41.74 -11.23
N LEU A 105 5.56 40.69 -11.99
CA LEU A 105 4.25 40.45 -12.58
C LEU A 105 3.30 39.69 -11.64
N ALA A 106 3.77 39.27 -10.47
CA ALA A 106 2.95 38.58 -9.48
C ALA A 106 3.16 39.11 -8.05
N ALA A 107 3.50 40.40 -7.92
CA ALA A 107 3.84 41.10 -6.68
C ALA A 107 2.92 40.88 -5.45
N PRO A 108 1.62 40.51 -5.59
CA PRO A 108 0.77 40.19 -4.43
C PRO A 108 0.92 38.76 -3.86
N PHE A 109 1.54 37.80 -4.57
CA PHE A 109 1.65 36.43 -4.09
C PHE A 109 2.64 36.32 -2.91
N ARG A 110 2.31 35.55 -1.87
CA ARG A 110 3.21 35.26 -0.73
C ARG A 110 3.88 33.89 -0.92
N ASN A 111 5.09 33.68 -0.41
CA ASN A 111 5.82 32.40 -0.45
C ASN A 111 5.93 31.80 -1.86
N ARG A 112 6.51 32.54 -2.81
CA ARG A 112 6.44 32.24 -4.25
C ARG A 112 7.42 31.16 -4.69
N ILE A 113 6.89 30.07 -5.24
CA ILE A 113 7.66 29.03 -5.94
C ILE A 113 8.30 29.61 -7.22
N SER A 114 7.64 30.58 -7.86
CA SER A 114 8.11 31.23 -9.08
C SER A 114 7.89 32.74 -9.03
N GLU A 115 8.89 33.50 -9.44
CA GLU A 115 8.84 34.94 -9.60
C GLU A 115 8.93 35.31 -11.09
N PRO A 116 7.80 35.67 -11.72
CA PRO A 116 7.80 36.17 -13.09
C PRO A 116 8.15 37.66 -13.08
N LEU A 117 9.30 37.99 -13.67
CA LEU A 117 9.77 39.36 -13.86
C LEU A 117 9.75 39.71 -15.34
N LEU A 118 9.25 40.90 -15.68
CA LEU A 118 9.54 41.55 -16.96
C LEU A 118 10.74 42.47 -16.76
N VAL A 119 11.72 42.42 -17.64
CA VAL A 119 12.98 43.16 -17.49
C VAL A 119 13.19 44.08 -18.70
N ASP A 120 13.41 45.37 -18.43
CA ASP A 120 13.86 46.36 -19.41
C ASP A 120 15.36 46.59 -19.24
N CYS A 121 16.16 46.05 -20.14
CA CYS A 121 17.61 46.22 -20.14
C CYS A 121 18.03 47.32 -21.12
N ALA A 122 18.58 48.42 -20.60
CA ALA A 122 19.04 49.53 -21.43
C ALA A 122 20.36 49.19 -22.13
N TYR A 123 20.46 49.53 -23.40
CA TYR A 123 21.71 49.41 -24.15
C TYR A 123 22.75 50.40 -23.65
N SER A 124 23.99 49.93 -23.52
CA SER A 124 25.15 50.75 -23.23
C SER A 124 26.36 50.25 -24.00
N GLU A 125 26.88 51.09 -24.90
CA GLU A 125 28.09 50.81 -25.67
C GLU A 125 29.30 50.55 -24.75
N GLN A 126 29.32 51.13 -23.56
CA GLN A 126 30.35 50.87 -22.56
C GLN A 126 30.18 49.51 -21.87
N ALA A 127 28.94 49.08 -21.59
CA ALA A 127 28.66 47.80 -20.96
C ALA A 127 28.96 46.63 -21.91
N GLU A 128 28.66 46.78 -23.19
CA GLU A 128 28.93 45.76 -24.22
C GLU A 128 30.44 45.52 -24.43
N ARG A 129 31.27 46.53 -24.13
CA ARG A 129 32.74 46.49 -24.23
C ARG A 129 33.45 46.03 -22.95
N ARG A 130 32.72 45.76 -21.86
CA ARG A 130 33.26 45.28 -20.59
C ARG A 130 32.80 43.85 -20.32
N ASP A 131 33.47 43.19 -19.37
CA ASP A 131 33.02 41.89 -18.88
C ASP A 131 31.68 42.04 -18.16
N ILE A 132 30.79 41.08 -18.42
CA ILE A 132 29.47 41.00 -17.77
C ILE A 132 29.69 40.69 -16.29
N GLU A 133 29.11 41.51 -15.43
CA GLU A 133 29.09 41.26 -13.99
C GLU A 133 28.19 40.06 -13.68
N LEU A 134 28.68 39.13 -12.87
CA LEU A 134 28.01 37.86 -12.58
C LEU A 134 27.46 37.84 -11.17
N THR A 135 26.26 37.29 -11.02
CA THR A 135 25.56 37.04 -9.77
C THR A 135 25.22 35.56 -9.64
N THR A 136 24.86 35.13 -8.43
CA THR A 136 24.38 33.78 -8.14
C THR A 136 23.20 33.85 -7.19
N HIS A 137 22.19 33.02 -7.39
CA HIS A 137 21.09 32.83 -6.45
C HIS A 137 20.58 31.39 -6.51
N GLU A 138 20.06 30.85 -5.42
CA GLU A 138 19.58 29.46 -5.39
C GLU A 138 18.32 29.28 -6.25
N GLY A 139 18.35 28.33 -7.19
CA GLY A 139 17.19 27.95 -7.97
C GLY A 139 17.48 27.68 -9.44
N GLN A 140 16.45 27.86 -10.26
CA GLN A 140 16.51 27.77 -11.71
C GLN A 140 15.96 29.07 -12.30
N GLU A 141 16.51 29.52 -13.41
CA GLU A 141 16.09 30.76 -14.08
C GLU A 141 15.81 30.48 -15.56
N CYS A 142 14.73 31.07 -16.06
CA CYS A 142 14.30 30.99 -17.44
C CYS A 142 14.16 32.40 -18.02
N ASP A 143 15.03 32.74 -18.96
CA ASP A 143 15.04 34.03 -19.66
C ASP A 143 14.45 33.90 -21.05
N LEU A 144 13.35 34.61 -21.35
CA LEU A 144 12.67 34.60 -22.64
C LEU A 144 12.67 36.00 -23.27
N VAL A 145 13.38 36.16 -24.39
CA VAL A 145 13.53 37.47 -25.05
C VAL A 145 12.27 37.86 -25.81
N ILE A 146 11.76 39.07 -25.54
CA ILE A 146 10.57 39.63 -26.18
C ILE A 146 10.96 40.57 -27.33
N SER A 147 11.97 41.42 -27.12
CA SER A 147 12.47 42.36 -28.13
C SER A 147 13.92 42.76 -27.87
N GLY A 148 14.64 43.17 -28.92
CA GLY A 148 16.07 43.49 -28.84
C GLY A 148 16.95 42.25 -28.76
N THR A 149 18.23 42.44 -28.41
CA THR A 149 19.21 41.35 -28.30
C THR A 149 19.78 41.28 -26.88
N LEU A 150 19.77 40.09 -26.28
CA LEU A 150 20.31 39.83 -24.94
C LEU A 150 21.62 39.05 -25.05
N LYS A 151 22.69 39.56 -24.46
CA LYS A 151 23.93 38.81 -24.27
C LYS A 151 23.93 38.23 -22.86
N LEU A 152 23.78 36.91 -22.77
CA LEU A 152 23.73 36.15 -21.52
C LEU A 152 25.07 35.43 -21.31
N ARG A 153 25.58 35.44 -20.08
CA ARG A 153 26.71 34.62 -19.65
C ARG A 153 26.27 33.73 -18.50
N VAL A 154 26.52 32.42 -18.62
CA VAL A 154 26.32 31.42 -17.56
C VAL A 154 27.62 30.65 -17.40
N GLY A 155 28.30 30.84 -16.27
CA GLY A 155 29.64 30.33 -16.00
C GLY A 155 30.66 30.81 -17.04
N ALA A 156 31.23 29.85 -17.77
CA ALA A 156 32.21 30.11 -18.83
C ALA A 156 31.58 30.34 -20.21
N HIS A 157 30.27 30.11 -20.36
CA HIS A 157 29.57 30.16 -21.65
C HIS A 157 28.88 31.52 -21.84
N THR A 158 28.99 32.07 -23.04
CA THR A 158 28.32 33.32 -23.42
C THR A 158 27.50 33.08 -24.67
N GLU A 159 26.23 33.44 -24.63
CA GLU A 159 25.26 33.28 -25.71
C GLU A 159 24.60 34.62 -26.06
N ILE A 160 24.17 34.73 -27.32
CA ILE A 160 23.40 35.87 -27.83
C ILE A 160 21.99 35.38 -28.14
N LEU A 161 21.00 35.97 -27.49
CA LEU A 161 19.59 35.61 -27.61
C LEU A 161 18.82 36.72 -28.34
N HIS A 162 17.95 36.32 -29.26
CA HIS A 162 17.10 37.17 -30.06
C HIS A 162 15.62 36.98 -29.69
N PRO A 163 14.69 37.83 -30.20
CA PRO A 163 13.27 37.71 -29.86
C PRO A 163 12.70 36.32 -30.16
N GLY A 164 12.10 35.69 -29.15
CA GLY A 164 11.59 34.32 -29.20
C GLY A 164 12.57 33.26 -28.67
N ASP A 165 13.84 33.60 -28.48
CA ASP A 165 14.83 32.71 -27.87
C ASP A 165 14.67 32.64 -26.36
N CYS A 166 14.99 31.47 -25.81
CA CYS A 166 14.87 31.16 -24.39
C CYS A 166 16.18 30.53 -23.89
N ALA A 167 16.62 30.95 -22.70
CA ALA A 167 17.69 30.29 -21.96
C ALA A 167 17.18 29.80 -20.60
N TYR A 168 17.38 28.51 -20.32
CA TYR A 168 17.04 27.90 -19.05
C TYR A 168 18.29 27.33 -18.38
N TYR A 169 18.56 27.73 -17.15
CA TYR A 169 19.80 27.37 -16.46
C TYR A 169 19.64 27.32 -14.94
N ASP A 170 20.61 26.66 -14.29
CA ASP A 170 20.77 26.65 -12.84
C ASP A 170 21.36 27.99 -12.41
N SER A 171 20.59 28.76 -11.63
CA SER A 171 20.97 30.11 -11.23
C SER A 171 22.01 30.15 -10.11
N SER A 172 22.37 28.98 -9.55
CA SER A 172 23.52 28.86 -8.64
C SER A 172 24.86 28.96 -9.37
N ILE A 173 24.86 28.75 -10.69
CA ILE A 173 26.02 28.99 -11.55
C ILE A 173 26.17 30.52 -11.76
N PRO A 174 27.37 31.11 -11.61
CA PRO A 174 27.58 32.54 -11.82
C PRO A 174 27.09 32.99 -13.19
N HIS A 175 26.08 33.85 -13.23
CA HIS A 175 25.43 34.29 -14.45
C HIS A 175 25.18 35.80 -14.46
N GLY A 176 25.05 36.37 -15.64
CA GLY A 176 24.75 37.79 -15.82
C GLY A 176 24.40 38.07 -17.27
N MET A 177 23.77 39.22 -17.52
CA MET A 177 23.26 39.56 -18.84
C MET A 177 23.33 41.05 -19.11
N ILE A 178 23.36 41.44 -20.39
CA ILE A 178 23.30 42.84 -20.84
C ILE A 178 22.57 42.93 -22.19
N ALA A 179 22.00 44.08 -22.50
CA ALA A 179 21.52 44.38 -23.84
C ALA A 179 22.72 44.53 -24.81
N ALA A 180 22.57 43.99 -26.01
CA ALA A 180 23.60 43.99 -27.05
C ALA A 180 22.99 44.42 -28.40
N GLY A 181 23.84 44.65 -29.40
CA GLY A 181 23.37 44.92 -30.77
C GLY A 181 22.84 46.33 -31.02
N GLY A 182 23.16 47.30 -30.15
CA GLY A 182 22.85 48.73 -30.37
C GLY A 182 21.45 49.18 -29.97
N GLU A 183 20.63 48.29 -29.40
CA GLU A 183 19.24 48.57 -29.03
C GLU A 183 18.89 48.03 -27.63
N ASN A 184 17.90 48.64 -26.98
CA ASN A 184 17.41 48.16 -25.69
C ASN A 184 16.80 46.76 -25.83
N CYS A 185 16.96 45.93 -24.80
CA CYS A 185 16.41 44.58 -24.77
C CYS A 185 15.29 44.48 -23.71
N ARG A 186 14.23 43.75 -24.04
CA ARG A 186 13.15 43.40 -23.11
C ARG A 186 12.95 41.89 -23.10
N PHE A 187 12.90 41.29 -21.91
CA PHE A 187 12.74 39.85 -21.74
C PHE A 187 11.96 39.52 -20.46
N TYR A 188 11.43 38.30 -20.36
CA TYR A 188 10.92 37.75 -19.12
C TYR A 188 12.01 36.97 -18.41
N ALA A 189 12.26 37.25 -17.13
CA ALA A 189 13.07 36.41 -16.25
C ALA A 189 12.13 35.69 -15.28
N ILE A 190 12.04 34.36 -15.38
CA ILE A 190 11.21 33.54 -14.50
C ILE A 190 12.16 32.82 -13.54
N VAL A 191 12.21 33.30 -12.30
CA VAL A 191 13.06 32.75 -11.24
C VAL A 191 12.28 31.72 -10.44
N LEU A 192 12.81 30.50 -10.29
CA LEU A 192 12.19 29.40 -9.57
C LEU A 192 12.92 29.17 -8.25
N ASN A 193 12.24 29.42 -7.12
CA ASN A 193 12.84 29.32 -5.79
C ASN A 193 12.53 27.95 -5.14
N PRO A 194 13.54 27.12 -4.84
CA PRO A 194 13.35 25.80 -4.25
C PRO A 194 12.88 25.84 -2.78
N THR A 195 13.12 26.94 -2.06
CA THR A 195 12.71 27.07 -0.65
C THR A 195 11.24 27.44 -0.46
N ALA A 196 10.61 28.09 -1.44
CA ALA A 196 9.19 28.45 -1.34
C ALA A 196 8.25 27.24 -1.43
N TYR A 197 8.71 26.12 -2.00
CA TYR A 197 8.02 24.84 -1.93
C TYR A 197 7.84 24.36 -0.48
N ARG A 198 8.79 24.70 0.42
CA ARG A 198 8.73 24.34 1.85
C ARG A 198 7.89 25.30 2.70
N ALA A 199 7.50 26.47 2.19
CA ALA A 199 6.85 27.52 2.98
C ALA A 199 5.33 27.68 2.71
N ALA A 200 4.78 27.06 1.67
CA ALA A 200 3.34 27.03 1.40
C ALA A 200 2.61 25.91 2.18
N GLU A 201 3.36 24.92 2.67
CA GLU A 201 2.93 24.00 3.72
C GLU A 201 3.13 24.68 5.08
N GLY A 202 2.06 25.26 5.60
CA GLY A 202 2.03 25.78 6.97
C GLY A 202 2.21 24.63 7.96
N SER A 203 3.46 24.39 8.36
CA SER A 203 3.92 23.99 9.69
C SER A 203 2.88 23.32 10.60
N ALA A 204 2.55 22.06 10.33
CA ALA A 204 2.79 21.08 11.37
C ALA A 204 4.28 20.74 11.26
N GLU A 205 5.04 20.90 12.33
CA GLU A 205 6.42 20.40 12.39
C GLU A 205 6.38 18.88 12.16
N LEU A 206 6.53 18.47 10.90
CA LEU A 206 7.16 17.21 10.56
C LEU A 206 8.55 17.31 11.16
N LYS A 207 8.74 16.66 12.32
CA LYS A 207 10.08 16.33 12.80
C LYS A 207 10.80 15.71 11.62
N ASN A 208 11.78 16.44 11.07
CA ASN A 208 12.73 15.88 10.14
C ASN A 208 13.14 14.51 10.69
N PRO A 209 13.01 13.40 9.94
CA PRO A 209 13.89 12.28 10.22
C PRO A 209 15.27 12.91 10.22
N GLY A 210 16.02 12.72 11.30
CA GLY A 210 17.33 13.34 11.46
C GLY A 210 18.17 13.14 10.19
N PRO A 211 19.24 13.95 10.01
CA PRO A 211 20.14 13.79 8.88
C PRO A 211 20.39 12.29 8.67
N ALA A 212 20.29 11.84 7.42
CA ALA A 212 20.67 10.48 7.04
C ALA A 212 21.96 10.17 7.81
N PRO A 213 22.03 9.03 8.53
CA PRO A 213 23.24 8.69 9.25
C PRO A 213 24.41 8.92 8.29
N GLU A 214 25.45 9.58 8.80
CA GLU A 214 26.72 9.81 8.11
C GLU A 214 27.12 8.57 7.29
N PRO A 215 27.84 8.74 6.15
CA PRO A 215 28.13 7.66 5.21
C PRO A 215 28.48 6.39 5.95
N GLU A 216 27.68 5.36 5.70
CA GLU A 216 27.65 4.06 6.37
C GLU A 216 29.08 3.51 6.48
N ALA A 217 29.77 3.86 7.57
CA ALA A 217 31.09 3.34 7.88
C ALA A 217 30.93 1.85 8.24
N GLU A 218 31.00 1.03 7.19
CA GLU A 218 31.37 -0.39 7.17
C GLU A 218 31.09 -1.18 8.44
N ARG A 219 29.81 -1.39 8.75
CA ARG A 219 29.39 -2.63 9.41
C ARG A 219 28.77 -3.51 8.34
N GLU A 220 29.56 -4.44 7.81
CA GLU A 220 29.12 -5.47 6.86
C GLU A 220 27.76 -6.04 7.31
N ARG A 221 26.69 -5.68 6.61
CA ARG A 221 25.32 -6.13 6.91
C ARG A 221 25.20 -7.61 6.61
N VAL A 222 24.37 -8.35 7.32
CA VAL A 222 24.27 -9.81 7.09
C VAL A 222 23.88 -10.17 5.65
N TRP A 223 23.06 -9.33 5.02
CA TRP A 223 22.59 -9.53 3.65
C TRP A 223 23.67 -9.32 2.59
N THR A 224 24.78 -8.60 2.86
CA THR A 224 25.83 -8.31 1.85
C THR A 224 26.60 -9.56 1.44
N LYS A 225 26.39 -10.71 2.09
CA LYS A 225 26.91 -12.00 1.63
C LYS A 225 26.09 -12.63 0.50
N PHE A 226 24.85 -12.20 0.34
CA PHE A 226 23.87 -12.86 -0.51
C PHE A 226 23.17 -11.93 -1.51
N VAL A 227 23.07 -10.64 -1.22
CA VAL A 227 22.30 -9.69 -2.03
C VAL A 227 23.20 -8.58 -2.57
N ARG A 228 23.02 -8.23 -3.84
CA ARG A 228 23.70 -7.13 -4.52
C ARG A 228 22.64 -6.21 -5.15
N PRO A 229 22.16 -5.18 -4.44
CA PRO A 229 21.28 -4.18 -5.02
C PRO A 229 22.09 -3.16 -5.81
N GLU A 230 21.52 -2.70 -6.92
CA GLU A 230 22.02 -1.58 -7.72
C GLU A 230 20.99 -0.45 -7.65
N THR A 231 21.40 0.71 -7.14
CA THR A 231 20.55 1.89 -6.99
C THR A 231 21.07 3.05 -7.83
N ASP A 232 20.18 3.94 -8.27
CA ASP A 232 20.60 5.21 -8.85
C ASP A 232 21.08 6.22 -7.80
N GLU A 233 21.45 7.43 -8.25
CA GLU A 233 21.94 8.53 -7.41
C GLU A 233 20.92 8.99 -6.36
N GLN A 234 19.62 8.74 -6.61
CA GLN A 234 18.51 9.06 -5.71
C GLN A 234 18.16 7.90 -4.76
N GLY A 235 18.87 6.77 -4.86
CA GLY A 235 18.67 5.59 -4.03
C GLY A 235 17.54 4.66 -4.49
N ALA A 236 16.94 4.89 -5.66
CA ALA A 236 15.90 4.02 -6.20
C ALA A 236 16.52 2.76 -6.80
N LEU A 237 15.93 1.59 -6.48
CA LEU A 237 16.43 0.29 -6.91
C LEU A 237 16.23 0.11 -8.43
N ARG A 238 17.31 -0.25 -9.14
CA ARG A 238 17.34 -0.48 -10.59
C ARG A 238 17.51 -1.94 -10.95
N ALA A 239 18.33 -2.67 -10.20
CA ALA A 239 18.54 -4.11 -10.35
C ALA A 239 18.83 -4.75 -8.99
N ILE A 240 18.55 -6.04 -8.87
CA ILE A 240 18.98 -6.85 -7.72
C ILE A 240 19.48 -8.20 -8.22
N SER A 241 20.65 -8.60 -7.74
CA SER A 241 21.20 -9.94 -7.99
C SER A 241 21.54 -10.62 -6.67
N PHE A 242 21.63 -11.95 -6.74
CA PHE A 242 21.95 -12.80 -5.60
C PHE A 242 23.26 -13.53 -5.81
N THR A 243 23.94 -13.82 -4.71
CA THR A 243 25.18 -14.59 -4.68
C THR A 243 25.09 -15.62 -3.56
N ASN A 244 25.81 -16.73 -3.70
CA ASN A 244 25.85 -17.82 -2.71
C ASN A 244 24.47 -18.46 -2.41
N GLU A 245 23.47 -18.24 -3.26
CA GLU A 245 22.09 -18.66 -3.06
C GLU A 245 21.95 -20.18 -2.98
N GLU A 246 22.80 -20.96 -3.67
CA GLU A 246 22.78 -22.43 -3.59
C GLU A 246 23.26 -22.98 -2.23
N THR A 247 23.98 -22.17 -1.46
CA THR A 247 24.45 -22.53 -0.13
C THR A 247 23.67 -21.84 0.98
N PHE A 248 22.66 -21.03 0.63
CA PHE A 248 21.95 -20.21 1.59
C PHE A 248 20.95 -21.02 2.43
N ASN A 249 20.95 -20.79 3.75
CA ASN A 249 19.93 -21.21 4.70
C ASN A 249 19.63 -20.07 5.67
N PHE A 250 18.41 -19.50 5.61
CA PHE A 250 18.04 -18.33 6.40
C PHE A 250 18.28 -18.47 7.91
N ALA A 251 18.02 -19.65 8.50
CA ALA A 251 18.16 -19.83 9.94
C ALA A 251 19.64 -19.80 10.40
N PHE A 252 20.56 -20.31 9.59
CA PHE A 252 22.00 -20.25 9.90
C PHE A 252 22.64 -18.94 9.41
N ASP A 253 22.35 -18.54 8.18
CA ASP A 253 23.07 -17.47 7.49
C ASP A 253 22.54 -16.07 7.80
N VAL A 254 21.33 -15.97 8.37
CA VAL A 254 20.73 -14.71 8.81
C VAL A 254 20.52 -14.72 10.32
N ALA A 255 19.62 -15.56 10.85
CA ALA A 255 19.26 -15.50 12.27
C ALA A 255 20.44 -15.80 13.20
N ASP A 256 21.17 -16.89 12.97
CA ASP A 256 22.34 -17.25 13.80
C ASP A 256 23.53 -16.32 13.55
N ALA A 257 23.71 -15.84 12.32
CA ALA A 257 24.73 -14.85 11.97
C ALA A 257 24.49 -13.51 12.70
N LEU A 258 23.24 -13.06 12.78
CA LEU A 258 22.87 -11.88 13.57
C LEU A 258 23.05 -12.11 15.06
N ALA A 259 22.68 -13.29 15.58
CA ALA A 259 22.94 -13.66 16.96
C ALA A 259 24.44 -13.69 17.31
N ALA A 260 25.30 -14.03 16.35
CA ALA A 260 26.75 -13.99 16.51
C ALA A 260 27.31 -12.56 16.40
N LYS A 261 26.79 -11.75 15.47
CA LYS A 261 27.22 -10.37 15.22
C LYS A 261 26.76 -9.39 16.30
N ASN A 262 25.50 -9.48 16.72
CA ASN A 262 24.88 -8.60 17.70
C ASN A 262 23.82 -9.38 18.52
N PRO A 263 24.25 -10.16 19.53
CA PRO A 263 23.38 -11.08 20.26
C PRO A 263 22.18 -10.40 20.93
N ASP A 264 22.36 -9.18 21.44
CA ASP A 264 21.36 -8.45 22.22
C ASP A 264 20.41 -7.61 21.35
N LYS A 265 20.63 -7.57 20.02
CA LYS A 265 19.74 -6.85 19.11
C LYS A 265 18.35 -7.48 19.13
N LEU A 266 17.34 -6.64 19.24
CA LEU A 266 15.94 -7.05 19.24
C LEU A 266 15.59 -7.68 17.88
N ALA A 267 15.10 -8.92 17.91
CA ALA A 267 14.59 -9.61 16.73
C ALA A 267 13.06 -9.49 16.65
N MET A 268 12.38 -9.60 17.80
CA MET A 268 10.92 -9.56 17.88
C MET A 268 10.44 -8.97 19.20
N LEU A 269 9.44 -8.09 19.10
CA LEU A 269 8.62 -7.64 20.22
C LEU A 269 7.22 -8.25 20.05
N HIS A 270 6.82 -9.11 20.98
CA HIS A 270 5.53 -9.82 20.97
C HIS A 270 4.64 -9.31 22.10
N ILE A 271 3.40 -8.95 21.76
CA ILE A 271 2.35 -8.63 22.72
C ILE A 271 1.34 -9.77 22.68
N ALA A 272 1.20 -10.46 23.79
CA ALA A 272 0.27 -11.56 23.96
C ALA A 272 -1.17 -11.07 24.10
N LYS A 273 -2.13 -12.00 23.98
CA LYS A 273 -3.57 -11.73 24.14
C LYS A 273 -3.93 -11.16 25.53
N ASP A 274 -3.21 -11.55 26.58
CA ASP A 274 -3.38 -11.04 27.95
C ASP A 274 -2.62 -9.72 28.19
N GLY A 275 -2.02 -9.14 27.15
CA GLY A 275 -1.22 -7.93 27.23
C GLY A 275 0.22 -8.14 27.67
N ALA A 276 0.66 -9.38 27.93
CA ALA A 276 2.04 -9.65 28.30
C ALA A 276 3.00 -9.30 27.17
N GLU A 277 3.97 -8.43 27.48
CA GLU A 277 5.06 -8.04 26.58
C GLU A 277 6.20 -9.05 26.67
N ARG A 278 6.65 -9.56 25.51
CA ARG A 278 7.82 -10.44 25.39
C ARG A 278 8.81 -9.87 24.39
N ARG A 279 10.06 -9.75 24.81
CA ARG A 279 11.18 -9.27 23.98
C ARG A 279 12.11 -10.42 23.68
N PHE A 280 12.36 -10.66 22.39
CA PHE A 280 13.26 -11.70 21.93
C PHE A 280 14.44 -11.06 21.20
N THR A 281 15.63 -11.28 21.70
CA THR A 281 16.87 -10.92 21.00
C THR A 281 17.23 -11.96 19.96
N PHE A 282 18.14 -11.66 19.03
CA PHE A 282 18.65 -12.68 18.10
C PHE A 282 19.35 -13.84 18.84
N ALA A 283 20.00 -13.60 20.00
CA ALA A 283 20.53 -14.68 20.84
C ALA A 283 19.44 -15.60 21.40
N ASP A 284 18.31 -15.04 21.83
CA ASP A 284 17.16 -15.82 22.29
C ASP A 284 16.55 -16.65 21.16
N ILE A 285 16.38 -16.04 19.97
CA ILE A 285 15.88 -16.73 18.77
C ILE A 285 16.81 -17.87 18.35
N ARG A 286 18.14 -17.66 18.33
CA ARG A 286 19.10 -18.73 18.03
C ARG A 286 19.00 -19.87 19.04
N ARG A 287 18.97 -19.54 20.33
CA ARG A 287 18.88 -20.55 21.40
C ARG A 287 17.59 -21.36 21.25
N ALA A 288 16.44 -20.70 21.16
CA ALA A 288 15.14 -21.36 21.06
C ALA A 288 15.00 -22.17 19.76
N SER A 289 15.45 -21.64 18.61
CA SER A 289 15.39 -22.39 17.35
C SER A 289 16.30 -23.62 17.33
N ASN A 290 17.47 -23.57 17.98
CA ASN A 290 18.33 -24.75 18.15
C ASN A 290 17.66 -25.80 19.05
N GLN A 291 16.97 -25.37 20.11
CA GLN A 291 16.20 -26.24 20.97
C GLN A 291 15.06 -26.91 20.19
N CYS A 292 14.31 -26.13 19.39
CA CYS A 292 13.27 -26.65 18.50
C CYS A 292 13.83 -27.67 17.50
N ALA A 293 14.97 -27.41 16.86
CA ALA A 293 15.59 -28.35 15.92
C ALA A 293 15.93 -29.70 16.59
N ASN A 294 16.53 -29.66 17.78
CA ASN A 294 16.83 -30.85 18.56
C ASN A 294 15.57 -31.57 19.05
N TYR A 295 14.54 -30.82 19.45
CA TYR A 295 13.24 -31.34 19.86
C TYR A 295 12.55 -32.09 18.73
N PHE A 296 12.37 -31.47 17.56
CA PHE A 296 11.77 -32.13 16.40
C PHE A 296 12.57 -33.37 15.97
N LYS A 297 13.90 -33.29 15.99
CA LYS A 297 14.75 -34.45 15.72
C LYS A 297 14.52 -35.60 16.71
N SER A 298 14.30 -35.30 17.98
CA SER A 298 14.01 -36.30 19.02
C SER A 298 12.66 -36.99 18.82
N LEU A 299 11.69 -36.29 18.22
CA LEU A 299 10.40 -36.83 17.83
C LEU A 299 10.46 -37.65 16.52
N GLY A 300 11.66 -37.81 15.95
CA GLY A 300 11.88 -38.60 14.74
C GLY A 300 11.64 -37.85 13.43
N ILE A 301 11.44 -36.52 13.47
CA ILE A 301 11.31 -35.68 12.27
C ILE A 301 12.66 -35.58 11.57
N LYS A 302 12.64 -35.72 10.25
CA LYS A 302 13.83 -35.76 9.39
C LYS A 302 13.77 -34.69 8.31
N LYS A 303 14.91 -34.49 7.65
CA LYS A 303 15.01 -33.68 6.44
C LYS A 303 13.99 -34.16 5.39
N GLY A 304 13.22 -33.24 4.82
CA GLY A 304 12.14 -33.49 3.86
C GLY A 304 10.77 -33.83 4.45
N ASP A 305 10.66 -34.05 5.77
CA ASP A 305 9.36 -34.27 6.41
C ASP A 305 8.52 -32.99 6.42
N ARG A 306 7.23 -33.09 6.11
CA ARG A 306 6.31 -31.95 6.10
C ARG A 306 5.72 -31.77 7.50
N VAL A 307 5.96 -30.61 8.10
CA VAL A 307 5.48 -30.26 9.44
C VAL A 307 4.50 -29.09 9.35
N MET A 308 3.25 -29.35 9.69
CA MET A 308 2.21 -28.32 9.69
C MET A 308 2.26 -27.46 10.95
N LEU A 309 2.16 -26.15 10.80
CA LEU A 309 2.22 -25.16 11.88
C LEU A 309 0.89 -24.37 11.95
N VAL A 310 0.12 -24.57 13.00
CA VAL A 310 -1.17 -23.90 13.24
C VAL A 310 -1.10 -23.15 14.56
N LEU A 311 -0.53 -21.94 14.55
CA LEU A 311 -0.08 -21.24 15.77
C LEU A 311 -0.58 -19.81 15.92
N LYS A 312 -1.56 -19.37 15.12
CA LYS A 312 -2.12 -18.02 15.20
C LYS A 312 -1.03 -16.95 15.07
N ARG A 313 -0.66 -16.27 16.16
CA ARG A 313 0.51 -15.38 16.28
C ARG A 313 1.27 -15.64 17.58
N HIS A 314 1.25 -16.89 18.07
CA HIS A 314 2.00 -17.29 19.24
C HIS A 314 3.51 -17.18 18.98
N HIS A 315 4.25 -16.67 19.97
CA HIS A 315 5.68 -16.40 19.81
C HIS A 315 6.50 -17.67 19.49
N GLN A 316 6.00 -18.85 19.81
CA GLN A 316 6.56 -20.17 19.52
C GLN A 316 6.71 -20.44 18.02
N PHE A 317 5.91 -19.79 17.17
CA PHE A 317 5.95 -19.99 15.72
C PHE A 317 7.33 -19.71 15.12
N TRP A 318 7.97 -18.60 15.51
CA TRP A 318 9.27 -18.17 15.00
C TRP A 318 10.41 -19.18 15.30
N PRO A 319 10.69 -19.56 16.55
CA PRO A 319 11.72 -20.54 16.84
C PRO A 319 11.38 -21.94 16.30
N ALA A 320 10.11 -22.34 16.27
CA ALA A 320 9.70 -23.61 15.66
C ALA A 320 10.01 -23.65 14.16
N LEU A 321 9.60 -22.62 13.42
CA LEU A 321 9.85 -22.49 11.99
C LEU A 321 11.36 -22.53 11.68
N LEU A 322 12.16 -21.75 12.39
CA LEU A 322 13.63 -21.76 12.19
C LEU A 322 14.27 -23.09 12.61
N GLY A 323 13.72 -23.77 13.61
CA GLY A 323 14.17 -25.11 14.00
C GLY A 323 13.95 -26.13 12.88
N LEU A 324 12.81 -26.04 12.17
CA LEU A 324 12.54 -26.86 10.99
C LEU A 324 13.50 -26.53 9.84
N HIS A 325 13.76 -25.24 9.60
CA HIS A 325 14.74 -24.78 8.59
C HIS A 325 16.16 -25.26 8.86
N LYS A 326 16.56 -25.37 10.13
CA LYS A 326 17.86 -25.94 10.53
C LYS A 326 17.91 -27.45 10.34
N LEU A 327 16.81 -28.14 10.65
CA LEU A 327 16.66 -29.59 10.54
C LEU A 327 16.52 -30.06 9.07
N GLY A 328 15.99 -29.21 8.20
CA GLY A 328 15.67 -29.55 6.81
C GLY A 328 14.29 -30.11 6.60
N ALA A 329 13.43 -30.02 7.61
CA ALA A 329 12.01 -30.32 7.46
C ALA A 329 11.32 -29.17 6.70
N VAL A 330 10.24 -29.50 5.99
CA VAL A 330 9.47 -28.54 5.20
C VAL A 330 8.30 -28.03 6.05
N ALA A 331 8.31 -26.74 6.38
CA ALA A 331 7.24 -26.14 7.17
C ALA A 331 6.00 -25.85 6.32
N ILE A 332 4.82 -26.10 6.88
CA ILE A 332 3.52 -25.78 6.26
C ILE A 332 2.70 -24.93 7.23
N PRO A 333 2.84 -23.60 7.21
CA PRO A 333 1.97 -22.73 7.98
C PRO A 333 0.52 -22.85 7.50
N ALA A 334 -0.40 -22.92 8.46
CA ALA A 334 -1.83 -23.00 8.19
C ALA A 334 -2.61 -22.22 9.25
N THR A 335 -3.77 -21.69 8.84
CA THR A 335 -4.65 -20.91 9.73
C THR A 335 -5.30 -21.83 10.77
N TYR A 336 -5.63 -21.29 11.93
CA TYR A 336 -6.39 -21.98 12.98
C TYR A 336 -7.87 -22.17 12.66
N LEU A 337 -8.36 -21.54 11.58
CA LEU A 337 -9.77 -21.58 11.17
C LEU A 337 -10.18 -22.86 10.42
N LEU A 338 -9.23 -23.79 10.21
CA LEU A 338 -9.48 -25.04 9.47
C LEU A 338 -10.43 -25.97 10.22
N GLN A 339 -11.30 -26.64 9.46
CA GLN A 339 -12.22 -27.65 9.96
C GLN A 339 -11.67 -29.08 9.74
N GLY A 340 -12.34 -30.11 10.27
CA GLY A 340 -11.87 -31.51 10.13
C GLY A 340 -11.55 -31.93 8.69
N HIS A 341 -12.46 -31.66 7.74
CA HIS A 341 -12.27 -31.98 6.33
C HIS A 341 -11.13 -31.18 5.68
N ASP A 342 -10.89 -29.94 6.12
CA ASP A 342 -9.77 -29.13 5.65
C ASP A 342 -8.43 -29.73 6.07
N TYR A 343 -8.35 -30.25 7.29
CA TYR A 343 -7.18 -30.96 7.81
C TYR A 343 -6.96 -32.27 7.07
N ALA A 344 -7.99 -33.09 6.90
CA ALA A 344 -7.92 -34.36 6.16
C ALA A 344 -7.33 -34.16 4.76
N TYR A 345 -7.86 -33.18 4.01
CA TYR A 345 -7.37 -32.82 2.69
C TYR A 345 -5.88 -32.43 2.71
N ARG A 346 -5.50 -31.54 3.63
CA ARG A 346 -4.13 -31.01 3.69
C ARG A 346 -3.11 -32.04 4.17
N PHE A 347 -3.48 -32.89 5.13
CA PHE A 347 -2.66 -34.03 5.55
C PHE A 347 -2.43 -35.00 4.39
N GLY A 348 -3.49 -35.33 3.64
CA GLY A 348 -3.41 -36.19 2.46
C GLY A 348 -2.52 -35.61 1.35
N LYS A 349 -2.79 -34.36 0.92
CA LYS A 349 -2.09 -33.73 -0.21
C LYS A 349 -0.61 -33.47 0.08
N ALA A 350 -0.28 -33.03 1.30
CA ALA A 350 1.11 -32.74 1.69
C ALA A 350 1.87 -33.96 2.25
N GLY A 351 1.16 -34.99 2.71
CA GLY A 351 1.75 -36.08 3.47
C GLY A 351 2.34 -35.60 4.80
N VAL A 352 1.53 -35.01 5.67
CA VAL A 352 2.05 -34.37 6.90
C VAL A 352 2.57 -35.42 7.89
N ALA A 353 3.80 -35.23 8.38
CA ALA A 353 4.44 -36.11 9.36
C ALA A 353 4.23 -35.63 10.81
N ALA A 354 4.09 -34.33 11.02
CA ALA A 354 3.83 -33.74 12.32
C ALA A 354 2.97 -32.48 12.23
N LEU A 355 2.22 -32.22 13.29
CA LEU A 355 1.41 -31.03 13.47
C LEU A 355 1.82 -30.36 14.78
N LEU A 356 2.23 -29.09 14.70
CA LEU A 356 2.36 -28.18 15.84
C LEU A 356 1.14 -27.26 15.85
N CYS A 357 0.24 -27.47 16.82
CA CYS A 357 -1.07 -26.83 16.88
C CYS A 357 -1.24 -26.01 18.16
N THR A 358 -1.98 -24.92 18.08
CA THR A 358 -2.43 -24.15 19.24
C THR A 358 -3.49 -24.92 20.04
N ALA A 359 -3.46 -24.77 21.36
CA ALA A 359 -4.53 -25.17 22.26
C ALA A 359 -5.72 -24.19 22.25
N ASP A 360 -5.60 -23.03 21.62
CA ASP A 360 -6.67 -22.05 21.53
C ASP A 360 -7.83 -22.54 20.66
N GLY A 361 -9.05 -22.46 21.20
CA GLY A 361 -10.28 -22.80 20.49
C GLY A 361 -10.31 -24.27 20.05
N ASP A 362 -10.93 -24.53 18.90
CA ASP A 362 -11.20 -25.89 18.43
C ASP A 362 -10.16 -26.44 17.45
N ALA A 363 -9.04 -25.74 17.23
CA ALA A 363 -8.05 -26.12 16.22
C ALA A 363 -7.50 -27.55 16.43
N ALA A 364 -7.10 -27.89 17.66
CA ALA A 364 -6.59 -29.22 17.99
C ALA A 364 -7.67 -30.32 17.85
N HIS A 365 -8.94 -30.00 18.19
CA HIS A 365 -10.04 -30.94 18.01
C HIS A 365 -10.34 -31.19 16.52
N ASN A 366 -10.44 -30.13 15.72
CA ASN A 366 -10.62 -30.24 14.27
C ASN A 366 -9.47 -30.99 13.60
N ALA A 367 -8.23 -30.80 14.07
CA ALA A 367 -7.10 -31.56 13.57
C ALA A 367 -7.24 -33.07 13.85
N GLU A 368 -7.73 -33.48 15.03
CA GLU A 368 -8.00 -34.89 15.33
C GLU A 368 -9.08 -35.48 14.43
N LEU A 369 -10.15 -34.72 14.13
CA LEU A 369 -11.16 -35.14 13.16
C LEU A 369 -10.54 -35.38 11.78
N GLY A 370 -9.67 -34.48 11.32
CA GLY A 370 -8.96 -34.66 10.05
C GLY A 370 -7.97 -35.82 10.06
N MET A 371 -7.31 -36.09 11.19
CA MET A 371 -6.42 -37.25 11.34
C MET A 371 -7.17 -38.58 11.29
N ALA A 372 -8.42 -38.64 11.76
CA ALA A 372 -9.24 -39.86 11.68
C ALA A 372 -9.50 -40.30 10.23
N GLU A 373 -9.47 -39.36 9.29
CA GLU A 373 -9.62 -39.60 7.84
C GLU A 373 -8.27 -39.76 7.11
N TYR A 374 -7.14 -39.60 7.81
CA TYR A 374 -5.80 -39.69 7.26
C TYR A 374 -5.08 -40.95 7.77
N PRO A 375 -4.74 -41.93 6.91
CA PRO A 375 -4.27 -43.24 7.36
C PRO A 375 -2.86 -43.26 7.96
N ALA A 376 -2.03 -42.23 7.72
CA ALA A 376 -0.67 -42.19 8.24
C ALA A 376 -0.62 -41.54 9.63
N ALA A 377 0.31 -42.00 10.46
CA ALA A 377 0.51 -41.45 11.79
C ALA A 377 1.09 -40.03 11.69
N VAL A 378 0.47 -39.10 12.42
CA VAL A 378 0.94 -37.71 12.55
C VAL A 378 1.41 -37.49 13.99
N THR A 379 2.63 -36.99 14.16
CA THR A 379 3.12 -36.58 15.48
C THR A 379 2.37 -35.33 15.93
N LYS A 380 1.68 -35.40 17.05
CA LYS A 380 0.79 -34.35 17.56
C LYS A 380 1.48 -33.53 18.64
N ILE A 381 1.67 -32.25 18.41
CA ILE A 381 2.39 -31.35 19.32
C ILE A 381 1.52 -30.12 19.61
N LEU A 382 1.32 -29.80 20.88
CA LEU A 382 0.40 -28.75 21.32
C LEU A 382 1.17 -27.58 21.95
N VAL A 383 0.74 -26.35 21.63
CA VAL A 383 1.27 -25.09 22.17
C VAL A 383 0.20 -24.39 22.99
N GLY A 384 0.57 -23.81 24.13
CA GLY A 384 -0.34 -23.03 24.98
C GLY A 384 -1.28 -23.88 25.83
N GLY A 385 -1.00 -25.18 26.00
CA GLY A 385 -1.85 -26.08 26.77
C GLY A 385 -1.37 -27.53 26.73
N ARG A 386 -2.15 -28.42 27.35
CA ARG A 386 -1.88 -29.86 27.41
C ARG A 386 -3.12 -30.65 27.00
N ARG A 387 -2.93 -31.73 26.25
CA ARG A 387 -4.00 -32.63 25.79
C ARG A 387 -3.48 -34.06 25.76
N GLU A 388 -4.34 -35.02 26.12
CA GLU A 388 -3.97 -36.43 26.12
C GLU A 388 -3.56 -36.91 24.72
N GLY A 389 -2.42 -37.62 24.64
CA GLY A 389 -1.87 -38.08 23.37
C GLY A 389 -1.21 -37.00 22.51
N TRP A 390 -1.01 -35.79 23.05
CA TRP A 390 -0.23 -34.72 22.43
C TRP A 390 1.02 -34.42 23.25
N HIS A 391 2.11 -34.08 22.56
CA HIS A 391 3.31 -33.54 23.20
C HIS A 391 3.07 -32.12 23.71
N ASP A 392 3.63 -31.78 24.87
CA ASP A 392 3.57 -30.45 25.47
C ASP A 392 4.76 -29.64 24.97
N PHE A 393 4.56 -28.84 23.92
CA PHE A 393 5.65 -28.10 23.29
C PHE A 393 6.37 -27.20 24.29
N ASP A 394 5.61 -26.40 25.04
CA ASP A 394 6.14 -25.36 25.93
C ASP A 394 6.94 -25.95 27.09
N GLY A 395 6.55 -27.15 27.55
CA GLY A 395 7.30 -27.89 28.57
C GLY A 395 8.50 -28.68 28.01
N GLU A 396 8.42 -29.19 26.78
CA GLU A 396 9.38 -30.15 26.24
C GLU A 396 10.53 -29.49 25.47
N TYR A 397 10.26 -28.58 24.52
CA TYR A 397 11.32 -28.03 23.66
C TYR A 397 12.43 -27.32 24.45
N PRO A 398 12.17 -26.57 25.55
CA PRO A 398 13.24 -25.88 26.29
C PRO A 398 14.21 -26.82 27.01
N LEU A 399 13.87 -28.11 27.17
CA LEU A 399 14.74 -29.11 27.79
C LEU A 399 15.90 -29.55 26.88
N PHE A 400 15.79 -29.26 25.58
CA PHE A 400 16.81 -29.64 24.61
C PHE A 400 17.98 -28.65 24.59
N SER A 401 19.10 -29.08 24.00
CA SER A 401 20.29 -28.25 23.87
C SER A 401 20.03 -27.01 23.02
N GLY A 402 20.46 -25.84 23.50
CA GLY A 402 20.52 -24.60 22.72
C GLY A 402 21.61 -24.55 21.65
N ARG A 403 22.30 -25.67 21.38
CA ARG A 403 23.33 -25.81 20.34
C ARG A 403 22.84 -26.76 19.24
N PHE A 404 22.90 -26.30 18.00
CA PHE A 404 22.64 -27.10 16.80
C PHE A 404 23.60 -26.63 15.69
N PRO A 405 24.82 -27.18 15.60
CA PRO A 405 25.80 -26.73 14.62
C PRO A 405 25.38 -27.08 13.19
N ARG A 406 25.75 -26.23 12.22
CA ARG A 406 25.53 -26.50 10.79
C ARG A 406 26.39 -27.69 10.34
N GLY A 407 25.76 -28.80 9.99
CA GLY A 407 26.41 -29.99 9.44
C GLY A 407 26.81 -29.81 7.97
N ALA A 408 27.62 -30.73 7.45
CA ALA A 408 28.02 -30.74 6.03
C ALA A 408 26.84 -31.03 5.08
N ASP A 409 25.80 -31.71 5.58
CA ASP A 409 24.56 -32.07 4.90
C ASP A 409 23.40 -31.10 5.21
N ALA A 410 23.72 -29.95 5.83
CA ALA A 410 22.73 -28.94 6.19
C ALA A 410 21.93 -28.49 4.95
N PRO A 411 20.60 -28.39 5.07
CA PRO A 411 19.73 -28.08 3.95
C PRO A 411 19.96 -26.65 3.45
N CYS A 412 19.98 -26.44 2.13
CA CYS A 412 20.21 -25.11 1.57
C CYS A 412 19.72 -24.96 0.12
N GLY A 413 19.81 -23.72 -0.39
CA GLY A 413 19.58 -23.40 -1.80
C GLY A 413 18.26 -23.88 -2.36
N SER A 414 18.33 -24.70 -3.41
CA SER A 414 17.17 -25.16 -4.17
C SER A 414 16.34 -26.23 -3.45
N GLU A 415 16.76 -26.72 -2.28
CA GLU A 415 15.96 -27.67 -1.48
C GLU A 415 14.68 -27.01 -0.93
N LEU A 416 13.60 -27.78 -0.82
CA LEU A 416 12.32 -27.28 -0.30
C LEU A 416 12.43 -26.98 1.21
N MET A 417 11.85 -25.86 1.62
CA MET A 417 11.91 -25.33 2.98
C MET A 417 10.52 -25.01 3.55
N LEU A 418 9.62 -24.52 2.70
CA LEU A 418 8.36 -23.93 3.11
C LEU A 418 7.28 -24.21 2.06
N MET A 419 6.04 -24.47 2.48
CA MET A 419 4.91 -24.63 1.57
C MET A 419 3.69 -23.89 2.09
N PHE A 420 2.87 -23.39 1.17
CA PHE A 420 1.58 -22.77 1.46
C PHE A 420 0.46 -23.44 0.69
N PHE A 421 -0.64 -23.72 1.37
CA PHE A 421 -1.89 -24.04 0.68
C PHE A 421 -2.49 -22.75 0.11
N THR A 422 -2.59 -22.67 -1.21
CA THR A 422 -3.07 -21.51 -1.96
C THR A 422 -4.48 -21.77 -2.48
N SER A 423 -5.41 -20.87 -2.22
CA SER A 423 -6.79 -21.02 -2.67
C SER A 423 -6.86 -20.86 -4.18
N GLY A 424 -7.25 -21.92 -4.90
CA GLY A 424 -7.59 -21.81 -6.32
C GLY A 424 -8.97 -21.14 -6.49
N THR A 425 -9.12 -20.32 -7.52
CA THR A 425 -10.39 -19.71 -7.95
C THR A 425 -11.42 -20.77 -8.38
N THR A 426 -10.95 -21.91 -8.91
CA THR A 426 -11.76 -22.94 -9.58
C THR A 426 -11.73 -24.31 -8.91
N GLY A 427 -10.95 -24.54 -7.85
CA GLY A 427 -10.72 -25.89 -7.28
C GLY A 427 -10.28 -25.93 -5.81
N GLN A 428 -9.87 -27.12 -5.36
CA GLN A 428 -9.29 -27.34 -4.03
C GLN A 428 -7.93 -26.62 -3.90
N PRO A 429 -7.49 -26.24 -2.68
CA PRO A 429 -6.25 -25.49 -2.49
C PRO A 429 -5.01 -26.22 -3.01
N LYS A 430 -4.21 -25.55 -3.86
CA LYS A 430 -2.93 -26.09 -4.35
C LYS A 430 -1.82 -25.89 -3.30
N LEU A 431 -0.73 -26.63 -3.39
CA LEU A 431 0.36 -26.55 -2.40
C LEU A 431 1.62 -25.95 -3.02
N ALA A 432 1.77 -24.62 -2.96
CA ALA A 432 2.92 -23.92 -3.51
C ALA A 432 4.16 -24.15 -2.64
N ALA A 433 5.20 -24.74 -3.22
CA ALA A 433 6.43 -25.12 -2.52
C ALA A 433 7.58 -24.16 -2.82
N HIS A 434 8.26 -23.72 -1.76
CA HIS A 434 9.34 -22.74 -1.78
C HIS A 434 10.64 -23.34 -1.29
N SER A 435 11.74 -22.96 -1.94
CA SER A 435 13.08 -23.39 -1.57
C SER A 435 13.71 -22.48 -0.52
N TYR A 436 14.92 -22.82 -0.06
CA TYR A 436 15.71 -21.95 0.83
C TYR A 436 16.07 -20.61 0.18
N LYS A 437 15.95 -20.45 -1.15
CA LYS A 437 16.14 -19.16 -1.84
C LYS A 437 14.99 -18.16 -1.63
N TYR A 438 13.81 -18.62 -1.21
CA TYR A 438 12.62 -17.77 -1.05
C TYR A 438 12.83 -16.54 -0.15
N PRO A 439 13.46 -16.66 1.04
CA PRO A 439 13.74 -15.51 1.90
C PRO A 439 14.56 -14.41 1.24
N LEU A 440 15.45 -14.73 0.29
CA LEU A 440 16.29 -13.74 -0.39
C LEU A 440 15.45 -12.75 -1.21
N GLY A 441 14.41 -13.22 -1.89
CA GLY A 441 13.48 -12.36 -2.63
C GLY A 441 12.76 -11.34 -1.73
N HIS A 442 12.56 -11.68 -0.45
CA HIS A 442 11.96 -10.77 0.52
C HIS A 442 12.87 -9.62 0.97
N PHE A 443 14.17 -9.64 0.65
CA PHE A 443 15.01 -8.47 0.88
C PHE A 443 14.42 -7.23 0.19
N LEU A 444 13.98 -7.39 -1.07
CA LEU A 444 13.34 -6.29 -1.81
C LEU A 444 12.04 -5.85 -1.13
N THR A 445 11.20 -6.83 -0.75
CA THR A 445 9.93 -6.59 -0.05
C THR A 445 10.13 -5.72 1.19
N ALA A 446 11.11 -6.04 2.02
CA ALA A 446 11.34 -5.32 3.27
C ALA A 446 12.11 -4.01 3.07
N LYS A 447 13.19 -4.00 2.29
CA LYS A 447 14.09 -2.84 2.18
C LYS A 447 13.48 -1.71 1.37
N TYR A 448 12.88 -2.01 0.22
CA TYR A 448 12.49 -1.00 -0.77
C TYR A 448 11.00 -0.73 -0.84
N TRP A 449 10.16 -1.68 -0.40
CA TRP A 449 8.71 -1.50 -0.36
C TRP A 449 8.15 -1.26 1.04
N GLN A 450 8.62 -1.95 2.08
CA GLN A 450 8.17 -1.70 3.45
C GLN A 450 9.05 -0.72 4.22
N CYS A 451 10.21 -0.38 3.66
CA CYS A 451 11.24 0.44 4.30
C CYS A 451 11.57 -0.01 5.73
N ALA A 452 11.82 -1.31 5.90
CA ALA A 452 12.30 -1.86 7.16
C ALA A 452 13.63 -1.19 7.54
N ASP A 453 13.61 -0.48 8.67
CA ASP A 453 14.76 0.20 9.25
C ASP A 453 15.46 -0.77 10.23
N PRO A 454 16.78 -1.02 10.11
CA PRO A 454 17.53 -1.83 11.07
C PRO A 454 17.35 -1.39 12.54
N GLU A 455 17.13 -0.10 12.79
CA GLU A 455 16.89 0.45 14.14
C GLU A 455 15.40 0.72 14.41
N GLY A 456 14.53 0.32 13.49
CA GLY A 456 13.09 0.45 13.60
C GLY A 456 12.39 -0.82 14.08
N LEU A 457 11.07 -0.74 14.07
CA LEU A 457 10.16 -1.81 14.48
C LEU A 457 9.03 -1.91 13.46
N HIS A 458 9.03 -3.00 12.68
CA HIS A 458 8.07 -3.22 11.60
C HIS A 458 6.86 -4.03 12.09
N LEU A 459 5.65 -3.49 11.92
CA LEU A 459 4.41 -4.21 12.19
C LEU A 459 3.73 -4.60 10.88
N THR A 460 3.56 -5.90 10.64
CA THR A 460 2.59 -6.43 9.67
C THR A 460 1.39 -7.05 10.37
N VAL A 461 0.16 -6.71 9.96
CA VAL A 461 -1.07 -7.36 10.44
C VAL A 461 -1.36 -8.58 9.58
N SER A 462 -1.06 -9.77 10.12
CA SER A 462 -1.35 -11.06 9.47
C SER A 462 -1.32 -12.21 10.48
N ASP A 463 -2.08 -13.26 10.22
CA ASP A 463 -1.99 -14.55 10.92
C ASP A 463 -0.84 -15.40 10.32
N THR A 464 -0.15 -16.20 11.14
CA THR A 464 1.04 -16.94 10.68
C THR A 464 0.73 -18.00 9.63
N GLY A 465 -0.53 -18.41 9.51
CA GLY A 465 -0.99 -19.38 8.50
C GLY A 465 -1.04 -18.84 7.08
N TRP A 466 -0.86 -17.54 6.87
CA TRP A 466 -0.83 -16.92 5.54
C TRP A 466 0.58 -16.57 5.11
N ALA A 467 0.86 -16.65 3.80
CA ALA A 467 2.16 -16.26 3.23
C ALA A 467 2.58 -14.83 3.61
N LYS A 468 1.61 -13.92 3.82
CA LYS A 468 1.86 -12.54 4.25
C LYS A 468 2.62 -12.44 5.58
N ALA A 469 2.55 -13.44 6.46
CA ALA A 469 3.39 -13.48 7.66
C ALA A 469 4.88 -13.57 7.31
N MET A 470 5.25 -14.33 6.27
CA MET A 470 6.64 -14.44 5.82
C MET A 470 7.15 -13.17 5.13
N TRP A 471 6.24 -12.43 4.47
CA TRP A 471 6.54 -11.16 3.83
C TRP A 471 6.82 -10.03 4.81
N GLY A 472 6.23 -10.08 6.02
CA GLY A 472 6.12 -8.92 6.91
C GLY A 472 6.46 -9.17 8.38
N LYS A 473 6.82 -10.40 8.76
CA LYS A 473 7.11 -10.76 10.16
C LYS A 473 8.37 -11.61 10.31
N LEU A 474 9.19 -11.74 9.27
CA LEU A 474 10.36 -12.61 9.34
C LEU A 474 11.45 -12.26 8.32
N TYR A 475 11.32 -12.75 7.09
CA TYR A 475 12.46 -12.97 6.21
C TYR A 475 13.16 -11.68 5.81
N GLY A 476 12.44 -10.80 5.10
CA GLY A 476 13.01 -9.55 4.62
C GLY A 476 13.42 -8.62 5.75
N GLN A 477 12.62 -8.58 6.84
CA GLN A 477 12.87 -7.69 7.97
C GLN A 477 14.18 -8.05 8.66
N TRP A 478 14.40 -9.33 8.97
CA TRP A 478 15.65 -9.76 9.61
C TRP A 478 16.84 -9.76 8.64
N LEU A 479 16.64 -9.97 7.33
CA LEU A 479 17.69 -9.68 6.34
C LEU A 479 18.12 -8.21 6.40
N CYS A 480 17.18 -7.29 6.60
CA CYS A 480 17.45 -5.88 6.86
C CYS A 480 17.92 -5.58 8.30
N GLU A 481 18.15 -6.61 9.12
CA GLU A 481 18.48 -6.51 10.55
C GLU A 481 17.42 -5.75 11.38
N ALA A 482 16.18 -5.60 10.87
CA ALA A 482 15.10 -4.87 11.53
C ALA A 482 14.30 -5.78 12.48
N ALA A 483 13.84 -5.23 13.61
CA ALA A 483 12.96 -5.95 14.53
C ALA A 483 11.52 -6.03 13.98
N VAL A 484 10.80 -7.10 14.34
CA VAL A 484 9.38 -7.26 13.99
C VAL A 484 8.48 -7.12 15.22
N PHE A 485 7.33 -6.46 15.05
CA PHE A 485 6.30 -6.36 16.06
C PHE A 485 5.18 -7.35 15.77
N VAL A 486 4.76 -8.09 16.80
CA VAL A 486 3.71 -9.09 16.71
C VAL A 486 2.70 -8.85 17.82
N TYR A 487 1.49 -8.44 17.43
CA TYR A 487 0.35 -8.39 18.33
C TYR A 487 -0.51 -9.65 18.14
N ASP A 488 -0.67 -10.45 19.19
CA ASP A 488 -1.45 -11.68 19.19
C ASP A 488 -2.88 -11.44 19.68
N PHE A 489 -3.80 -11.27 18.74
CA PHE A 489 -5.22 -10.97 18.99
C PHE A 489 -6.15 -12.00 18.33
N ASP A 490 -7.40 -12.10 18.78
CA ASP A 490 -8.41 -12.95 18.12
C ASP A 490 -9.18 -12.20 17.05
N ARG A 491 -9.64 -10.99 17.42
CA ARG A 491 -10.37 -10.07 16.56
C ARG A 491 -9.59 -8.77 16.43
N PHE A 492 -9.52 -8.24 15.22
CA PHE A 492 -8.88 -6.95 14.99
C PHE A 492 -9.79 -5.84 15.49
N GLU A 493 -9.30 -5.04 16.44
CA GLU A 493 -9.97 -3.84 16.94
C GLU A 493 -8.99 -2.66 16.83
N PRO A 494 -9.33 -1.59 16.08
CA PRO A 494 -8.48 -0.41 15.92
C PRO A 494 -8.04 0.21 17.25
N SER A 495 -8.95 0.31 18.22
CA SER A 495 -8.71 0.91 19.54
C SER A 495 -7.67 0.17 20.39
N ASP A 496 -7.45 -1.13 20.14
CA ASP A 496 -6.42 -1.91 20.83
C ASP A 496 -5.04 -1.69 20.22
N ILE A 497 -4.96 -1.58 18.88
CA ILE A 497 -3.69 -1.54 18.15
C ILE A 497 -3.14 -0.13 17.98
N LEU A 498 -4.00 0.88 17.79
CA LEU A 498 -3.58 2.28 17.58
C LEU A 498 -2.73 2.83 18.74
N PRO A 499 -3.05 2.59 20.03
CA PRO A 499 -2.18 3.00 21.14
C PRO A 499 -0.78 2.37 21.13
N MET A 500 -0.62 1.20 20.50
CA MET A 500 0.66 0.49 20.45
C MET A 500 1.70 1.19 19.57
N PHE A 501 1.26 1.99 18.59
CA PHE A 501 2.15 2.72 17.68
C PHE A 501 3.08 3.67 18.43
N ALA A 502 2.51 4.56 19.26
CA ALA A 502 3.27 5.46 20.11
C ALA A 502 4.03 4.69 21.20
N ARG A 503 3.35 3.76 21.89
CA ARG A 503 3.91 3.04 23.04
C ARG A 503 5.18 2.26 22.70
N HIS A 504 5.24 1.65 21.52
CA HIS A 504 6.35 0.81 21.10
C HIS A 504 7.20 1.43 19.99
N ASN A 505 6.91 2.67 19.59
CA ASN A 505 7.59 3.37 18.51
C ASN A 505 7.62 2.54 17.22
N ILE A 506 6.45 2.11 16.74
CA ILE A 506 6.32 1.38 15.47
C ILE A 506 6.72 2.32 14.33
N THR A 507 7.70 1.91 13.52
CA THR A 507 8.30 2.78 12.50
C THR A 507 7.83 2.50 11.09
N SER A 508 7.37 1.28 10.81
CA SER A 508 6.73 0.96 9.55
C SER A 508 5.59 -0.03 9.73
N PHE A 509 4.56 0.12 8.90
CA PHE A 509 3.30 -0.58 9.06
C PHE A 509 2.84 -1.21 7.75
N CYS A 510 2.38 -2.46 7.80
CA CYS A 510 1.73 -3.10 6.67
C CYS A 510 0.45 -3.81 7.11
N ALA A 511 -0.63 -3.53 6.40
CA ALA A 511 -1.92 -4.13 6.66
C ALA A 511 -2.69 -4.35 5.35
N PRO A 512 -3.66 -5.30 5.31
CA PRO A 512 -4.53 -5.43 4.15
C PRO A 512 -5.56 -4.29 4.10
N PRO A 513 -6.16 -4.02 2.92
CA PRO A 513 -7.22 -3.02 2.74
C PRO A 513 -8.36 -3.08 3.75
N THR A 514 -8.78 -4.29 4.14
CA THR A 514 -9.82 -4.46 5.16
C THR A 514 -9.49 -3.76 6.47
N MET A 515 -8.24 -3.82 6.93
CA MET A 515 -7.85 -3.19 8.19
C MET A 515 -7.71 -1.67 8.03
N TYR A 516 -7.20 -1.18 6.90
CA TYR A 516 -7.19 0.26 6.63
C TYR A 516 -8.60 0.86 6.55
N ARG A 517 -9.58 0.13 6.01
CA ARG A 517 -11.00 0.52 6.05
C ARG A 517 -11.54 0.62 7.46
N MET A 518 -11.10 -0.24 8.37
CA MET A 518 -11.49 -0.16 9.78
C MET A 518 -10.80 1.02 10.48
N LEU A 519 -9.50 1.21 10.25
CA LEU A 519 -8.74 2.35 10.79
C LEU A 519 -9.29 3.70 10.33
N ALA A 520 -9.69 3.82 9.06
CA ALA A 520 -10.25 5.05 8.50
C ALA A 520 -11.61 5.46 9.10
N LYS A 521 -12.27 4.56 9.86
CA LYS A 521 -13.51 4.87 10.58
C LYS A 521 -13.28 5.42 11.99
N GLU A 522 -12.05 5.32 12.50
CA GLU A 522 -11.68 5.87 13.80
C GLU A 522 -11.27 7.34 13.69
N ASP A 523 -11.39 8.07 14.80
CA ASP A 523 -10.77 9.39 14.92
C ASP A 523 -9.25 9.22 15.16
N LEU A 524 -8.50 9.10 14.07
CA LEU A 524 -7.06 8.90 14.11
C LEU A 524 -6.29 10.07 14.74
N SER A 525 -6.90 11.26 14.86
CA SER A 525 -6.26 12.43 15.49
C SER A 525 -6.01 12.25 16.99
N GLN A 526 -6.68 11.29 17.61
CA GLN A 526 -6.51 10.95 19.03
C GLN A 526 -5.27 10.10 19.32
N TYR A 527 -4.61 9.59 18.28
CA TYR A 527 -3.49 8.66 18.41
C TYR A 527 -2.21 9.25 17.85
N ASP A 528 -1.10 9.10 18.58
CA ASP A 528 0.21 9.51 18.10
C ASP A 528 0.79 8.43 17.16
N LEU A 529 0.74 8.73 15.86
CA LEU A 529 1.29 7.90 14.79
C LEU A 529 2.60 8.46 14.22
N SER A 530 3.18 9.49 14.85
CA SER A 530 4.35 10.22 14.32
C SER A 530 5.62 9.37 14.21
N GLY A 531 5.67 8.22 14.89
CA GLY A 531 6.75 7.24 14.75
C GLY A 531 6.75 6.52 13.40
N VAL A 532 5.60 6.41 12.72
CA VAL A 532 5.46 5.67 11.47
C VAL A 532 6.00 6.51 10.32
N ARG A 533 7.06 6.00 9.67
CA ARG A 533 7.71 6.64 8.52
C ARG A 533 7.25 6.07 7.19
N HIS A 534 6.66 4.88 7.20
CA HIS A 534 6.26 4.18 5.99
C HIS A 534 5.08 3.25 6.24
N ALA A 535 4.10 3.29 5.33
CA ALA A 535 2.91 2.46 5.38
C ALA A 535 2.70 1.74 4.04
N SER A 536 2.59 0.42 4.05
CA SER A 536 2.40 -0.40 2.85
C SER A 536 1.08 -1.17 2.91
N ILE A 537 0.53 -1.50 1.74
CA ILE A 537 -0.77 -2.18 1.63
C ILE A 537 -0.74 -3.22 0.51
N ALA A 538 -1.32 -4.40 0.76
CA ALA A 538 -1.46 -5.44 -0.26
C ALA A 538 -2.52 -6.47 0.10
N GLY A 539 -2.90 -7.27 -0.89
CA GLY A 539 -3.67 -8.51 -0.72
C GLY A 539 -5.13 -8.43 -1.16
N GLU A 540 -5.67 -7.22 -1.31
CA GLU A 540 -6.98 -6.90 -1.88
C GLU A 540 -6.86 -5.57 -2.64
N ALA A 541 -7.87 -5.22 -3.44
CA ALA A 541 -8.01 -3.86 -3.96
C ALA A 541 -8.43 -2.91 -2.82
N LEU A 542 -7.90 -1.69 -2.82
CA LEU A 542 -8.35 -0.62 -1.93
C LEU A 542 -8.97 0.52 -2.74
N ASN A 543 -10.13 1.00 -2.27
CA ASN A 543 -10.77 2.17 -2.86
C ASN A 543 -9.86 3.41 -2.66
N PRO A 544 -9.59 4.20 -3.73
CA PRO A 544 -8.86 5.48 -3.66
C PRO A 544 -9.28 6.41 -2.51
N GLU A 545 -10.54 6.38 -2.10
CA GLU A 545 -11.03 7.21 -1.00
C GLU A 545 -10.40 6.86 0.34
N VAL A 546 -10.13 5.58 0.61
CA VAL A 546 -9.49 5.17 1.86
C VAL A 546 -8.03 5.62 1.89
N PHE A 547 -7.33 5.63 0.75
CA PHE A 547 -5.99 6.21 0.67
C PHE A 547 -6.01 7.68 1.10
N ARG A 548 -6.92 8.46 0.53
CA ARG A 548 -7.07 9.89 0.86
C ARG A 548 -7.47 10.13 2.31
N GLN A 549 -8.35 9.31 2.87
CA GLN A 549 -8.76 9.43 4.27
C GLN A 549 -7.59 9.18 5.23
N ILE A 550 -6.81 8.13 4.99
CA ILE A 550 -5.64 7.83 5.81
C ILE A 550 -4.57 8.93 5.64
N GLU A 551 -4.29 9.35 4.41
CA GLU A 551 -3.33 10.44 4.15
C GLU A 551 -3.78 11.75 4.81
N LYS A 552 -5.06 12.13 4.70
CA LYS A 552 -5.59 13.32 5.36
C LYS A 552 -5.48 13.24 6.89
N ALA A 553 -5.74 12.07 7.45
CA ALA A 553 -5.77 11.89 8.90
C ALA A 553 -4.37 11.75 9.53
N THR A 554 -3.39 11.27 8.76
CA THR A 554 -2.08 10.86 9.31
C THR A 554 -0.87 11.47 8.60
N GLY A 555 -1.06 12.07 7.42
CA GLY A 555 0.00 12.45 6.50
C GLY A 555 0.68 11.26 5.79
N MET A 556 0.29 10.02 6.09
CA MET A 556 0.94 8.83 5.53
C MET A 556 0.34 8.44 4.17
N GLN A 557 1.22 8.27 3.19
CA GLN A 557 0.88 7.68 1.91
C GLN A 557 0.95 6.15 2.01
N LEU A 558 -0.08 5.48 1.51
CA LEU A 558 -0.13 4.01 1.51
C LEU A 558 0.49 3.48 0.21
N MET A 559 1.57 2.73 0.35
CA MET A 559 2.32 2.19 -0.79
C MET A 559 1.78 0.81 -1.16
N GLU A 560 0.94 0.76 -2.20
CA GLU A 560 0.35 -0.50 -2.68
C GLU A 560 1.40 -1.40 -3.31
N GLY A 561 1.24 -2.71 -3.10
CA GLY A 561 2.07 -3.75 -3.69
C GLY A 561 1.27 -5.01 -4.00
N PHE A 562 1.76 -5.77 -4.97
CA PHE A 562 1.13 -6.97 -5.50
C PHE A 562 2.12 -8.14 -5.53
N GLY A 563 1.59 -9.31 -5.20
CA GLY A 563 2.18 -10.62 -5.43
C GLY A 563 1.29 -11.70 -4.85
N GLN A 564 1.77 -12.94 -4.87
CA GLN A 564 0.97 -14.13 -4.58
C GLN A 564 1.66 -15.01 -3.55
N SER A 565 1.03 -16.11 -3.15
CA SER A 565 1.67 -17.06 -2.23
C SER A 565 2.85 -17.77 -2.92
N GLU A 566 2.81 -17.85 -4.24
CA GLU A 566 3.79 -18.41 -5.15
C GLU A 566 4.98 -17.47 -5.40
N THR A 567 4.89 -16.21 -4.99
CA THR A 567 5.91 -15.18 -5.27
C THR A 567 6.29 -14.38 -4.03
N THR A 568 7.19 -13.42 -4.20
CA THR A 568 7.37 -12.28 -3.30
C THR A 568 6.71 -11.03 -3.93
N LEU A 569 7.15 -9.82 -3.58
CA LEU A 569 6.62 -8.60 -4.20
C LEU A 569 6.97 -8.60 -5.70
N VAL A 570 5.96 -8.58 -6.57
CA VAL A 570 6.12 -8.63 -8.04
C VAL A 570 5.99 -7.23 -8.65
N ILE A 571 5.00 -6.47 -8.19
CA ILE A 571 4.73 -5.09 -8.60
C ILE A 571 4.57 -4.29 -7.30
N GLY A 572 5.15 -3.09 -7.23
CA GLY A 572 5.02 -2.27 -6.03
C GLY A 572 5.29 -0.80 -6.27
N ASN A 573 4.70 0.04 -5.43
CA ASN A 573 5.09 1.43 -5.28
C ASN A 573 6.33 1.46 -4.36
N LEU A 574 7.53 1.48 -4.95
CA LEU A 574 8.79 1.48 -4.20
C LEU A 574 9.19 2.90 -3.75
N THR A 575 9.85 2.99 -2.61
CA THR A 575 10.34 4.26 -2.08
C THR A 575 11.36 4.91 -3.02
N GLY A 576 11.31 6.24 -3.13
CA GLY A 576 12.08 7.02 -4.10
C GLY A 576 11.40 7.17 -5.47
N GLY A 577 10.34 6.40 -5.75
CA GLY A 577 9.49 6.56 -6.92
C GLY A 577 8.23 7.39 -6.61
N ALA A 578 7.64 7.98 -7.66
CA ALA A 578 6.27 8.44 -7.59
C ALA A 578 5.32 7.25 -7.33
N HIS A 579 4.10 7.53 -6.86
CA HIS A 579 3.04 6.53 -6.75
C HIS A 579 1.74 7.11 -7.32
N LYS A 580 0.82 6.23 -7.71
CA LYS A 580 -0.51 6.61 -8.19
C LYS A 580 -1.56 5.90 -7.36
N VAL A 581 -2.47 6.66 -6.75
CA VAL A 581 -3.56 6.10 -5.94
C VAL A 581 -4.40 5.14 -6.78
N GLY A 582 -4.57 3.90 -6.30
CA GLY A 582 -5.29 2.82 -6.98
C GLY A 582 -4.45 2.00 -7.96
N SER A 583 -3.17 2.35 -8.17
CA SER A 583 -2.23 1.53 -8.92
C SER A 583 -1.41 0.64 -7.98
N MET A 584 -1.18 -0.60 -8.41
CA MET A 584 -0.26 -1.53 -7.73
C MET A 584 1.21 -1.08 -7.78
N GLY A 585 1.53 -0.09 -8.62
CA GLY A 585 2.90 0.41 -8.84
C GLY A 585 3.52 -0.14 -10.12
N LYS A 586 4.84 -0.31 -10.11
CA LYS A 586 5.62 -0.80 -11.25
C LYS A 586 6.23 -2.17 -10.95
N PRO A 587 6.58 -2.97 -11.97
CA PRO A 587 7.36 -4.20 -11.79
C PRO A 587 8.60 -3.93 -10.94
N VAL A 588 8.81 -4.76 -9.93
CA VAL A 588 10.03 -4.65 -9.13
C VAL A 588 11.21 -5.23 -9.92
N PRO A 589 12.43 -4.71 -9.73
CA PRO A 589 13.60 -5.14 -10.50
C PRO A 589 14.17 -6.52 -10.09
N LEU A 590 13.33 -7.39 -9.52
CA LEU A 590 13.58 -8.79 -9.22
C LEU A 590 12.93 -9.73 -10.25
N TYR A 591 11.81 -9.29 -10.86
CA TYR A 591 11.01 -10.10 -11.76
C TYR A 591 10.89 -9.41 -13.11
N ASP A 592 11.08 -10.17 -14.20
CA ASP A 592 10.79 -9.71 -15.55
C ASP A 592 9.29 -9.87 -15.82
N VAL A 593 8.52 -8.81 -15.51
CA VAL A 593 7.05 -8.82 -15.55
C VAL A 593 6.55 -8.27 -16.88
N ASP A 594 5.61 -8.97 -17.51
CA ASP A 594 4.91 -8.49 -18.69
C ASP A 594 3.38 -8.68 -18.59
N LEU A 595 2.64 -8.07 -19.50
CA LEU A 595 1.22 -8.32 -19.72
C LEU A 595 1.03 -9.05 -21.05
N VAL A 596 0.42 -10.23 -21.05
CA VAL A 596 0.22 -11.02 -22.28
C VAL A 596 -1.25 -11.28 -22.61
N ASP A 597 -1.54 -11.46 -23.89
CA ASP A 597 -2.82 -11.94 -24.40
C ASP A 597 -2.98 -13.46 -24.19
N PRO A 598 -4.16 -14.05 -24.48
CA PRO A 598 -4.38 -15.50 -24.35
C PRO A 598 -3.43 -16.38 -25.19
N GLU A 599 -2.86 -15.81 -26.25
CA GLU A 599 -1.89 -16.46 -27.13
C GLU A 599 -0.44 -16.32 -26.63
N GLY A 600 -0.21 -15.61 -25.51
CA GLY A 600 1.09 -15.41 -24.89
C GLY A 600 1.89 -14.23 -25.47
N ASN A 601 1.29 -13.39 -26.33
CA ASN A 601 1.97 -12.23 -26.89
C ASN A 601 1.82 -11.00 -25.98
N PRO A 602 2.85 -10.14 -25.87
CA PRO A 602 2.76 -8.89 -25.12
C PRO A 602 1.61 -8.00 -25.63
N VAL A 603 0.87 -7.39 -24.71
CA VAL A 603 -0.19 -6.42 -25.05
C VAL A 603 0.33 -4.98 -25.06
N GLU A 604 -0.30 -4.13 -25.86
CA GLU A 604 0.02 -2.70 -25.91
C GLU A 604 -0.36 -1.97 -24.61
N THR A 605 0.28 -0.83 -24.35
CA THR A 605 -0.08 0.08 -23.27
C THR A 605 -1.57 0.43 -23.32
N GLY A 606 -2.25 0.44 -22.18
CA GLY A 606 -3.69 0.67 -22.06
C GLY A 606 -4.57 -0.57 -22.31
N SER A 607 -4.00 -1.68 -22.79
CA SER A 607 -4.73 -2.93 -23.01
C SER A 607 -4.67 -3.86 -21.80
N ASN A 608 -5.75 -4.62 -21.61
CA ASN A 608 -5.80 -5.66 -20.58
C ASN A 608 -4.99 -6.89 -21.01
N GLY A 609 -4.12 -7.39 -20.15
CA GLY A 609 -3.39 -8.65 -20.32
C GLY A 609 -3.20 -9.38 -18.99
N GLU A 610 -2.80 -10.64 -19.07
CA GLU A 610 -2.40 -11.43 -17.90
C GLU A 610 -1.02 -10.99 -17.43
N ILE A 611 -0.90 -10.72 -16.12
CA ILE A 611 0.40 -10.52 -15.49
C ILE A 611 1.16 -11.84 -15.53
N VAL A 612 2.31 -11.83 -16.21
CA VAL A 612 3.21 -12.97 -16.28
C VAL A 612 4.60 -12.58 -15.84
N ILE A 613 5.37 -13.56 -15.38
CA ILE A 613 6.80 -13.41 -15.09
C ILE A 613 7.56 -14.26 -16.10
N ARG A 614 8.47 -13.64 -16.86
CA ARG A 614 9.35 -14.38 -17.77
C ARG A 614 10.34 -15.19 -16.96
N ILE A 615 10.28 -16.50 -17.11
CA ILE A 615 11.19 -17.46 -16.48
C ILE A 615 12.19 -17.87 -17.56
N GLY A 616 13.36 -17.22 -17.58
CA GLY A 616 14.46 -17.53 -18.50
C GLY A 616 15.16 -18.85 -18.14
N GLU A 617 16.47 -18.96 -18.37
CA GLU A 617 17.26 -20.16 -18.04
C GLU A 617 17.45 -20.39 -16.52
N GLY A 618 16.93 -19.51 -15.65
CA GLY A 618 16.97 -19.65 -14.20
C GLY A 618 15.76 -19.03 -13.51
N GLU A 619 15.28 -19.67 -12.45
CA GLU A 619 14.15 -19.17 -11.66
C GLU A 619 14.60 -18.06 -10.70
N PRO A 620 13.92 -16.90 -10.67
CA PRO A 620 14.27 -15.80 -9.79
C PRO A 620 14.06 -16.19 -8.32
N CYS A 621 14.96 -15.73 -7.43
CA CYS A 621 14.80 -15.94 -5.99
C CYS A 621 13.46 -15.36 -5.51
N GLY A 622 12.68 -16.17 -4.79
CA GLY A 622 11.36 -15.77 -4.31
C GLY A 622 10.18 -16.30 -5.13
N LEU A 623 10.40 -16.80 -6.36
CA LEU A 623 9.41 -17.60 -7.06
C LEU A 623 9.37 -19.03 -6.49
N PHE A 624 8.18 -19.58 -6.31
CA PHE A 624 7.99 -20.97 -5.89
C PHE A 624 8.62 -21.95 -6.87
N ALA A 625 9.03 -23.11 -6.37
CA ALA A 625 9.59 -24.18 -7.19
C ALA A 625 8.50 -24.93 -7.97
N GLU A 626 7.41 -25.31 -7.29
CA GLU A 626 6.35 -26.11 -7.89
C GLU A 626 5.06 -26.08 -7.06
N TYR A 627 3.96 -26.57 -7.65
CA TYR A 627 2.85 -27.09 -6.86
C TYR A 627 3.15 -28.54 -6.48
N TYR A 628 3.41 -28.78 -5.18
CA TYR A 628 3.85 -30.06 -4.67
C TYR A 628 2.83 -31.17 -4.94
N ASN A 629 3.32 -32.31 -5.47
CA ASN A 629 2.49 -33.43 -5.92
C ASN A 629 1.39 -33.00 -6.92
N ASP A 630 1.69 -32.03 -7.78
CA ASP A 630 0.78 -31.51 -8.80
C ASP A 630 1.53 -31.01 -10.05
N GLY A 631 2.15 -31.95 -10.76
CA GLY A 631 2.94 -31.65 -11.96
C GLY A 631 2.11 -31.06 -13.11
N GLU A 632 0.81 -31.34 -13.17
CA GLU A 632 -0.09 -30.72 -14.14
C GLU A 632 -0.33 -29.24 -13.81
N ALA A 633 -0.74 -28.92 -12.58
CA ALA A 633 -0.90 -27.52 -12.17
C ALA A 633 0.40 -26.73 -12.26
N THR A 634 1.55 -27.38 -12.03
CA THR A 634 2.87 -26.74 -12.15
C THR A 634 3.17 -26.39 -13.60
N ARG A 635 2.96 -27.34 -14.54
CA ARG A 635 3.15 -27.07 -15.98
C ARG A 635 2.16 -26.05 -16.51
N GLU A 636 0.92 -26.06 -16.04
CA GLU A 636 -0.07 -25.06 -16.44
C GLU A 636 0.36 -23.65 -15.99
N ALA A 637 0.85 -23.52 -14.76
CA ALA A 637 1.30 -22.23 -14.24
C ALA A 637 2.68 -21.81 -14.78
N LYS A 638 3.54 -22.75 -15.15
CA LYS A 638 4.88 -22.51 -15.72
C LYS A 638 4.98 -23.14 -17.11
N ARG A 639 4.45 -22.43 -18.12
CA ARG A 639 4.44 -22.87 -19.53
C ARG A 639 5.07 -21.82 -20.42
N ASP A 640 5.58 -22.23 -21.57
CA ASP A 640 6.07 -21.33 -22.62
C ASP A 640 7.12 -20.30 -22.17
N GLY A 641 7.93 -20.65 -21.15
CA GLY A 641 8.93 -19.74 -20.56
C GLY A 641 8.31 -18.62 -19.70
N LEU A 642 7.05 -18.75 -19.30
CA LEU A 642 6.30 -17.81 -18.47
C LEU A 642 5.76 -18.48 -17.21
N TYR A 643 5.82 -17.79 -16.10
CA TYR A 643 4.95 -18.04 -14.96
C TYR A 643 3.68 -17.20 -15.09
N HIS A 644 2.55 -17.90 -15.20
CA HIS A 644 1.21 -17.36 -15.33
C HIS A 644 0.58 -17.14 -13.96
N THR A 645 0.35 -15.88 -13.59
CA THR A 645 -0.21 -15.52 -12.28
C THR A 645 -1.72 -15.81 -12.20
N GLY A 646 -2.43 -15.81 -13.33
CA GLY A 646 -3.89 -15.84 -13.37
C GLY A 646 -4.57 -14.51 -13.06
N ASP A 647 -3.80 -13.42 -12.89
CA ASP A 647 -4.28 -12.08 -12.58
C ASP A 647 -4.19 -11.17 -13.81
N LEU A 648 -5.23 -10.38 -14.07
CA LEU A 648 -5.29 -9.43 -15.17
C LEU A 648 -5.02 -8.02 -14.68
N ALA A 649 -4.28 -7.27 -15.50
CA ALA A 649 -4.05 -5.86 -15.33
C ALA A 649 -3.96 -5.14 -16.68
N TRP A 650 -3.94 -3.82 -16.65
CA TRP A 650 -3.45 -3.00 -17.75
C TRP A 650 -2.32 -2.10 -17.25
N ARG A 651 -1.45 -1.68 -18.18
CA ARG A 651 -0.30 -0.81 -17.91
C ARG A 651 -0.55 0.56 -18.54
N ASP A 652 -0.33 1.64 -17.79
CA ASP A 652 -0.42 3.00 -18.31
C ASP A 652 0.87 3.48 -19.01
N GLU A 653 0.83 4.67 -19.61
CA GLU A 653 1.95 5.26 -20.36
C GLU A 653 3.20 5.51 -19.50
N ASP A 654 3.02 5.67 -18.19
CA ASP A 654 4.10 5.84 -17.23
C ASP A 654 4.64 4.50 -16.70
N GLY A 655 4.07 3.38 -17.14
CA GLY A 655 4.45 2.02 -16.76
C GLY A 655 3.83 1.51 -15.46
N TYR A 656 2.79 2.17 -14.93
CA TYR A 656 2.07 1.71 -13.73
C TYR A 656 1.00 0.69 -14.07
N TYR A 657 0.86 -0.30 -13.19
CA TYR A 657 -0.05 -1.43 -13.37
C TYR A 657 -1.32 -1.22 -12.56
N TRP A 658 -2.46 -1.51 -13.18
CA TRP A 658 -3.79 -1.34 -12.61
C TRP A 658 -4.50 -2.69 -12.61
N TYR A 659 -4.87 -3.15 -11.42
CA TYR A 659 -5.50 -4.46 -11.26
C TYR A 659 -6.91 -4.47 -11.86
N VAL A 660 -7.23 -5.52 -12.62
CA VAL A 660 -8.57 -5.72 -13.23
C VAL A 660 -9.34 -6.82 -12.51
N GLY A 661 -8.68 -7.92 -12.17
CA GLY A 661 -9.31 -9.08 -11.55
C GLY A 661 -8.61 -10.39 -11.90
N ARG A 662 -9.18 -11.51 -11.45
CA ARG A 662 -8.75 -12.85 -11.88
C ARG A 662 -9.26 -13.13 -13.29
N MET A 663 -8.46 -13.81 -14.11
CA MET A 663 -8.91 -14.24 -15.46
C MET A 663 -10.23 -14.99 -15.41
N ASP A 664 -10.38 -15.87 -14.42
CA ASP A 664 -11.57 -16.71 -14.23
C ASP A 664 -12.82 -15.91 -13.80
N ASP A 665 -12.63 -14.71 -13.23
CA ASP A 665 -13.69 -13.86 -12.69
C ASP A 665 -14.18 -12.79 -13.71
N VAL A 666 -13.54 -12.67 -14.88
CA VAL A 666 -13.92 -11.68 -15.89
C VAL A 666 -15.28 -12.01 -16.50
N ILE A 667 -16.20 -11.05 -16.43
CA ILE A 667 -17.53 -11.16 -16.99
C ILE A 667 -17.44 -10.92 -18.50
N LYS A 668 -17.92 -11.88 -19.30
CA LYS A 668 -17.96 -11.81 -20.76
C LYS A 668 -19.39 -11.50 -21.22
N SER A 669 -19.71 -10.22 -21.35
CA SER A 669 -21.06 -9.78 -21.75
C SER A 669 -21.06 -9.20 -23.15
N SER A 670 -21.75 -9.83 -24.11
CA SER A 670 -21.85 -9.35 -25.51
C SER A 670 -20.50 -9.04 -26.18
N GLY A 671 -19.47 -9.83 -25.89
CA GLY A 671 -18.11 -9.63 -26.41
C GLY A 671 -17.22 -8.68 -25.60
N TYR A 672 -17.79 -7.95 -24.63
CA TYR A 672 -17.01 -7.12 -23.71
C TYR A 672 -16.42 -7.95 -22.57
N ARG A 673 -15.15 -7.72 -22.25
CA ARG A 673 -14.47 -8.25 -21.06
C ARG A 673 -14.55 -7.21 -19.96
N ILE A 674 -15.21 -7.56 -18.87
CA ILE A 674 -15.54 -6.60 -17.82
C ILE A 674 -15.00 -7.13 -16.50
N GLY A 675 -14.08 -6.37 -15.89
CA GLY A 675 -13.54 -6.66 -14.58
C GLY A 675 -14.60 -6.36 -13.51
N PRO A 676 -14.90 -7.29 -12.58
CA PRO A 676 -15.90 -7.07 -11.55
C PRO A 676 -15.52 -5.92 -10.61
N PHE A 677 -14.22 -5.76 -10.33
CA PHE A 677 -13.71 -4.73 -9.42
C PHE A 677 -13.96 -3.29 -9.86
N GLU A 678 -13.94 -3.02 -11.17
CA GLU A 678 -14.23 -1.69 -11.70
C GLU A 678 -15.66 -1.23 -11.33
N ILE A 679 -16.60 -2.17 -11.36
CA ILE A 679 -18.00 -1.92 -11.03
C ILE A 679 -18.19 -1.87 -9.52
N GLU A 680 -17.52 -2.76 -8.78
CA GLU A 680 -17.52 -2.74 -7.30
C GLU A 680 -17.03 -1.38 -6.78
N ASN A 681 -15.97 -0.80 -7.36
CA ASN A 681 -15.45 0.52 -6.96
C ASN A 681 -16.51 1.63 -7.08
N VAL A 682 -17.24 1.67 -8.20
CA VAL A 682 -18.31 2.67 -8.43
C VAL A 682 -19.50 2.43 -7.50
N LEU A 683 -19.85 1.16 -7.24
CA LEU A 683 -20.93 0.81 -6.31
C LEU A 683 -20.59 1.23 -4.87
N MET A 684 -19.32 1.10 -4.47
CA MET A 684 -18.85 1.48 -3.12
C MET A 684 -18.82 2.99 -2.88
N GLU A 685 -19.04 3.83 -3.91
CA GLU A 685 -19.23 5.28 -3.74
C GLU A 685 -20.61 5.63 -3.13
N LEU A 686 -21.58 4.71 -3.25
CA LEU A 686 -22.94 4.91 -2.74
C LEU A 686 -22.96 4.70 -1.22
N ALA A 687 -23.31 5.74 -0.46
CA ALA A 687 -23.24 5.73 1.01
C ALA A 687 -24.07 4.62 1.69
N TYR A 688 -25.10 4.09 1.01
CA TYR A 688 -25.94 3.01 1.51
C TYR A 688 -25.44 1.61 1.14
N VAL A 689 -24.35 1.48 0.38
CA VAL A 689 -23.71 0.20 0.05
C VAL A 689 -22.64 -0.10 1.10
N LEU A 690 -22.88 -1.13 1.92
CA LEU A 690 -21.93 -1.57 2.94
C LEU A 690 -20.82 -2.44 2.31
N GLU A 691 -21.22 -3.39 1.47
CA GLU A 691 -20.32 -4.25 0.70
C GLU A 691 -21.00 -4.63 -0.61
N CYS A 692 -20.22 -4.91 -1.65
CA CYS A 692 -20.73 -5.47 -2.89
C CYS A 692 -19.78 -6.52 -3.48
N GLY A 693 -20.35 -7.51 -4.16
CA GLY A 693 -19.63 -8.45 -5.00
C GLY A 693 -20.28 -8.51 -6.38
N VAL A 694 -19.49 -8.32 -7.43
CA VAL A 694 -19.95 -8.36 -8.81
C VAL A 694 -19.57 -9.70 -9.44
N SER A 695 -20.55 -10.37 -10.04
CA SER A 695 -20.39 -11.67 -10.70
C SER A 695 -21.10 -11.72 -12.05
N ALA A 696 -20.76 -12.72 -12.87
CA ALA A 696 -21.47 -13.02 -14.09
C ALA A 696 -22.79 -13.76 -13.78
N ALA A 697 -23.88 -13.36 -14.43
CA ALA A 697 -25.11 -14.14 -14.50
C ALA A 697 -25.38 -14.57 -15.95
N PRO A 698 -25.89 -15.78 -16.20
CA PRO A 698 -26.20 -16.24 -17.55
C PRO A 698 -27.30 -15.37 -18.19
N ASP A 699 -27.17 -15.10 -19.48
CA ASP A 699 -28.14 -14.35 -20.28
C ASP A 699 -28.20 -14.96 -21.69
N GLU A 700 -29.41 -15.27 -22.17
CA GLU A 700 -29.62 -16.00 -23.43
C GLU A 700 -29.10 -15.26 -24.67
N VAL A 701 -29.07 -13.92 -24.63
CA VAL A 701 -28.69 -13.08 -25.78
C VAL A 701 -27.23 -12.63 -25.67
N ARG A 702 -26.79 -12.33 -24.44
CA ARG A 702 -25.48 -11.71 -24.18
C ARG A 702 -24.42 -12.69 -23.71
N GLY A 703 -24.79 -13.96 -23.55
CA GLY A 703 -23.98 -15.01 -22.92
C GLY A 703 -23.97 -14.84 -21.41
N GLN A 704 -23.41 -13.72 -20.94
CA GLN A 704 -23.45 -13.30 -19.55
C GLN A 704 -23.88 -11.85 -19.43
N VAL A 705 -24.40 -11.48 -18.27
CA VAL A 705 -24.66 -10.10 -17.85
C VAL A 705 -24.08 -9.88 -16.47
N ILE A 706 -23.86 -8.61 -16.14
CA ILE A 706 -23.31 -8.21 -14.85
C ILE A 706 -24.40 -8.30 -13.79
N LYS A 707 -24.08 -8.98 -12.69
CA LYS A 707 -24.88 -9.04 -11.47
C LYS A 707 -24.12 -8.42 -10.30
N ALA A 708 -24.72 -7.44 -9.65
CA ALA A 708 -24.25 -6.88 -8.40
C ALA A 708 -25.00 -7.51 -7.22
N SER A 709 -24.28 -8.19 -6.34
CA SER A 709 -24.79 -8.65 -5.04
C SER A 709 -24.38 -7.63 -3.98
N ILE A 710 -25.34 -6.96 -3.34
CA ILE A 710 -25.11 -5.79 -2.50
C ILE A 710 -25.61 -6.06 -1.08
N VAL A 711 -24.77 -5.76 -0.10
CA VAL A 711 -25.17 -5.66 1.32
C VAL A 711 -25.37 -4.19 1.61
N LEU A 712 -26.54 -3.84 2.12
CA LEU A 712 -26.89 -2.46 2.46
C LEU A 712 -26.45 -2.11 3.88
N THR A 713 -26.23 -0.82 4.13
CA THR A 713 -26.05 -0.31 5.50
C THR A 713 -27.31 -0.52 6.34
N ALA A 714 -27.12 -0.69 7.65
CA ALA A 714 -28.24 -0.83 8.58
C ALA A 714 -29.21 0.36 8.46
N GLY A 715 -30.52 0.07 8.41
CA GLY A 715 -31.56 1.09 8.26
C GLY A 715 -31.98 1.40 6.82
N THR A 716 -31.22 0.94 5.81
CA THR A 716 -31.61 1.10 4.40
C THR A 716 -32.51 -0.05 3.94
N GLN A 717 -33.66 0.27 3.34
CA GLN A 717 -34.56 -0.74 2.78
C GLN A 717 -34.22 -1.09 1.33
N ALA A 718 -34.23 -2.40 1.06
CA ALA A 718 -34.08 -2.95 -0.27
C ALA A 718 -35.37 -2.74 -1.10
N THR A 719 -35.35 -1.78 -2.05
CA THR A 719 -36.49 -1.49 -2.94
C THR A 719 -36.11 -1.59 -4.42
N ASP A 720 -37.10 -1.71 -5.31
CA ASP A 720 -36.86 -1.73 -6.76
C ASP A 720 -36.49 -0.33 -7.30
N GLU A 721 -36.92 0.73 -6.63
CA GLU A 721 -36.43 2.10 -6.83
C GLU A 721 -34.93 2.17 -6.58
N LEU A 722 -34.45 1.61 -5.47
CA LEU A 722 -33.03 1.61 -5.11
C LEU A 722 -32.19 0.79 -6.10
N LYS A 723 -32.72 -0.33 -6.62
CA LYS A 723 -32.05 -1.07 -7.71
C LYS A 723 -31.86 -0.21 -8.95
N ARG A 724 -32.89 0.56 -9.35
CA ARG A 724 -32.82 1.45 -10.51
C ARG A 724 -31.84 2.60 -10.28
N GLU A 725 -31.85 3.20 -9.09
CA GLU A 725 -30.88 4.21 -8.67
C GLU A 725 -29.45 3.70 -8.80
N ILE A 726 -29.16 2.50 -8.26
CA ILE A 726 -27.85 1.86 -8.36
C ILE A 726 -27.45 1.66 -9.84
N GLN A 727 -28.37 1.17 -10.67
CA GLN A 727 -28.11 0.94 -12.09
C GLN A 727 -27.80 2.24 -12.83
N ASP A 728 -28.59 3.29 -12.58
CA ASP A 728 -28.43 4.58 -13.23
C ASP A 728 -27.19 5.32 -12.74
N TYR A 729 -26.85 5.18 -11.46
CA TYR A 729 -25.59 5.67 -10.89
C TYR A 729 -24.39 5.06 -11.63
N VAL A 730 -24.34 3.73 -11.75
CA VAL A 730 -23.24 3.06 -12.46
C VAL A 730 -23.21 3.44 -13.95
N LYS A 731 -24.36 3.55 -14.63
CA LYS A 731 -24.42 4.03 -16.03
C LYS A 731 -23.86 5.44 -16.21
N SER A 732 -24.03 6.32 -15.21
CA SER A 732 -23.55 7.71 -15.28
C SER A 732 -22.04 7.84 -15.03
N ARG A 733 -21.43 6.84 -14.38
CA ARG A 733 -20.01 6.86 -13.95
C ARG A 733 -19.12 5.91 -14.72
N THR A 734 -19.69 4.97 -15.48
CA THR A 734 -18.96 3.99 -16.27
C THR A 734 -19.47 3.96 -17.70
N ALA A 735 -18.74 3.26 -18.59
CA ALA A 735 -19.24 3.01 -19.93
C ALA A 735 -20.60 2.26 -19.87
N PRO A 736 -21.63 2.63 -20.67
CA PRO A 736 -22.99 2.09 -20.54
C PRO A 736 -23.17 0.58 -20.68
N TYR A 737 -22.14 -0.17 -21.09
CA TYR A 737 -22.16 -1.63 -21.13
C TYR A 737 -21.73 -2.28 -19.80
N LYS A 738 -21.17 -1.51 -18.85
CA LYS A 738 -20.63 -1.99 -17.57
C LYS A 738 -21.61 -1.90 -16.39
N TYR A 739 -22.83 -1.39 -16.57
CA TYR A 739 -23.79 -1.34 -15.47
C TYR A 739 -24.34 -2.72 -15.10
N PRO A 740 -24.65 -2.97 -13.81
CA PRO A 740 -25.23 -4.24 -13.37
C PRO A 740 -26.67 -4.38 -13.87
N ARG A 741 -26.91 -5.26 -14.83
CA ARG A 741 -28.27 -5.57 -15.30
C ARG A 741 -29.11 -6.26 -14.24
N ILE A 742 -28.46 -6.94 -13.31
CA ILE A 742 -29.09 -7.60 -12.16
C ILE A 742 -28.53 -6.99 -10.87
N VAL A 743 -29.41 -6.56 -9.97
CA VAL A 743 -29.06 -6.11 -8.62
C VAL A 743 -29.79 -6.99 -7.61
N VAL A 744 -29.03 -7.64 -6.73
CA VAL A 744 -29.55 -8.54 -5.68
C VAL A 744 -29.08 -8.01 -4.33
N PHE A 745 -30.03 -7.75 -3.43
CA PHE A 745 -29.69 -7.42 -2.05
C PHE A 745 -29.47 -8.70 -1.23
N ARG A 746 -28.41 -8.71 -0.42
CA ARG A 746 -28.00 -9.84 0.43
C ARG A 746 -27.84 -9.34 1.86
N GLU A 747 -28.05 -10.23 2.83
CA GLU A 747 -27.67 -9.96 4.23
C GLU A 747 -26.14 -10.02 4.41
N SER A 748 -25.46 -10.90 3.68
CA SER A 748 -24.00 -11.04 3.69
C SER A 748 -23.47 -11.62 2.37
N LEU A 749 -22.19 -11.39 2.06
CA LEU A 749 -21.51 -12.01 0.91
C LEU A 749 -20.72 -13.27 1.34
N PRO A 750 -20.66 -14.32 0.50
CA PRO A 750 -19.83 -15.50 0.76
C PRO A 750 -18.36 -15.09 0.71
N LYS A 751 -17.61 -15.40 1.77
CA LYS A 751 -16.19 -15.04 1.90
C LYS A 751 -15.34 -16.25 2.28
N THR A 752 -14.07 -16.24 1.89
CA THR A 752 -13.05 -17.15 2.40
C THR A 752 -12.83 -16.92 3.89
N THR A 753 -12.11 -17.82 4.55
CA THR A 753 -11.64 -17.62 5.92
C THR A 753 -10.73 -16.38 6.08
N SER A 754 -10.15 -15.89 4.99
CA SER A 754 -9.39 -14.63 4.93
C SER A 754 -10.24 -13.38 4.63
N GLY A 755 -11.55 -13.50 4.51
CA GLY A 755 -12.46 -12.38 4.24
C GLY A 755 -12.61 -12.00 2.76
N LYS A 756 -11.98 -12.73 1.82
CA LYS A 756 -12.09 -12.47 0.37
C LYS A 756 -13.42 -13.00 -0.17
N ILE A 757 -14.12 -12.22 -0.98
CA ILE A 757 -15.39 -12.64 -1.60
C ILE A 757 -15.17 -13.85 -2.52
N ILE A 758 -16.00 -14.89 -2.38
CA ILE A 758 -16.00 -16.10 -3.23
C ILE A 758 -17.01 -15.90 -4.36
N ARG A 759 -16.60 -15.26 -5.46
CA ARG A 759 -17.49 -14.82 -6.55
C ARG A 759 -18.29 -15.93 -7.22
N ARG A 760 -17.75 -17.15 -7.33
CA ARG A 760 -18.50 -18.30 -7.89
C ARG A 760 -19.75 -18.68 -7.09
N LEU A 761 -19.83 -18.30 -5.82
CA LEU A 761 -20.98 -18.55 -4.94
C LEU A 761 -22.01 -17.41 -5.00
N LEU A 762 -21.71 -16.32 -5.72
CA LEU A 762 -22.60 -15.17 -5.87
C LEU A 762 -23.64 -15.41 -6.95
#